data_AF-A0A934BVB2-F1
#
_entry.id   AF-A0A934BVB2-F1
#
_cell.length_a   1.000
_cell.length_b   1.000
_cell.length_c   1.000
_cell.angle_alpha   90.00
_cell.angle_beta   90.00
_cell.angle_gamma   90.00
#
_symmetry.space_group_name_H-M   'P 1'
#
loop_
_entity.id
_entity.type
_entity.pdbx_description
1 polymer ?
#
loop_
_entity_poly.entity_id
_entity_poly.type
_entity_poly.pdbx_seq_one_letter_code
_entity_poly.pdbx_strand_id
1 'polypeptide(L)'
;MKRPFRFQAQAALLLLAVLACSQPTPAANLDVKQVYAKKATWAETMIATRANCADWIKEAKPKENQLTATPVPRLWAQIKRDWPVQSAWFAKDLPRNRHLDWFLQSHNIGFERWILGLITKRLGETAGALDSEVAELQRAKAGPNDPRWLDLYGRACRLDEIATVTRTLWFGDLRKVFETQMAELMRSKAPCEDARWTAIKTHATKCADTAPAVHVGSISDLRLAIDALTTAMPGRFSGDALKRQFAQTEPKWSSIIAGLLKQDAKAMEQLPSLYSEVRAFRHSMLLAVRGMDGFLSTWSRVGLEQEWEEQFASLQRDLGNRAHFDAVAPETFRQESLVIAGDRDPADIVLRRTAVLIANLKLSSFEPELAALRSANAAIAPANTEARYVLFADTCRLRRQVAFSNPLLSFDKLLFLKRHLCIYNHMCDQYYGVTARPGGSVCVLERPFSPDATVRDLLANSVVERGRLKGQKLSGGPMKDYKLGFDGLGNLSGDETEGGSFISPDVSFDGKQIAFAYVECRGERGHTEHTDPSRGHWDKGRSYHVFKANADGSRLEQLTDGTWNEFDPCFMPSGRIAFISERRGGYLRCGRICPTYTLHDMAADGGDIRCLSPHETNEWHPSVANDGLIVWTRWDYVDRHGVVAHMPWTTTPDGRDPRAVHGNYSFRAKRPDMELDVRAIPGSPKFIATAAPHHGQSFGSLVIVDPRAKDDDVMGPVKRLTPEIAFPESQGGTINYGEAWPLSEDYHLCVYDAAAGTHSSGGPVGKGNYGIYLVDSFGNKELLYRDPAIGCHNPMPLAPRPKPPVISEPAVQLAAGKPAEGTMAVLDVYNSLKPWPAGTKIKALRVYQVLPQTLGSQALPHTTGVQIPFTLSVNVARAVLGTVPVEADGSAHFIVPARKELFFQALDENGLAVQSMRSATHLQPGEKRTCQGCHEPKPHAPLASKGQPLAMRRAPSRLQPDVDGTNPFSYPRLVQPVLNKHCVSCHQKNPDKAPRLDAELVQIKQGRWWADGTFYASYVSLAEKYGFYDYGGHDFGDERAYRTIPGQFGARASKLYPLLVNGHHDVKLSPEELHRITVWLDSTSPFYGVYEKEGGLVQLRGEVAKPTLE
;
A
#
# COMPACT_ATOMS: atom_id res chain seq x y z
N MET A 1 16.39 -15.32 28.84
CA MET A 1 15.60 -14.51 29.80
C MET A 1 14.31 -14.09 29.10
N LYS A 2 13.19 -14.80 29.21
CA LYS A 2 12.10 -14.68 30.22
C LYS A 2 11.48 -13.26 30.35
N ARG A 3 10.60 -12.87 29.42
CA ARG A 3 9.13 -12.59 29.60
C ARG A 3 8.58 -11.66 28.49
N PRO A 4 7.34 -11.88 27.99
CA PRO A 4 6.77 -11.17 26.83
C PRO A 4 5.91 -9.96 27.24
N PHE A 5 5.96 -8.90 26.42
CA PHE A 5 5.07 -7.74 26.49
C PHE A 5 3.68 -8.11 25.95
N ARG A 6 2.68 -8.14 26.85
CA ARG A 6 1.25 -8.13 26.53
C ARG A 6 0.82 -6.67 26.32
N PHE A 7 0.30 -6.34 25.14
CA PHE A 7 -0.57 -5.17 24.92
C PHE A 7 -1.62 -5.51 23.86
N GLN A 8 -2.63 -6.29 24.25
CA GLN A 8 -3.94 -6.25 23.61
C GLN A 8 -5.02 -6.37 24.68
N ALA A 9 -6.17 -5.77 24.36
CA ALA A 9 -7.44 -5.80 25.07
C ALA A 9 -7.70 -4.67 26.06
N GLN A 10 -7.99 -3.49 25.51
CA GLN A 10 -9.19 -2.75 25.89
C GLN A 10 -9.57 -1.75 24.78
N ALA A 11 -10.67 -1.98 24.08
CA ALA A 11 -11.43 -0.95 23.34
C ALA A 11 -12.84 -1.45 22.98
N ALA A 12 -13.32 -2.52 23.62
CA ALA A 12 -14.58 -3.19 23.28
C ALA A 12 -15.39 -3.58 24.53
N LEU A 13 -15.49 -2.64 25.49
CA LEU A 13 -16.43 -2.74 26.61
C LEU A 13 -17.13 -1.39 26.85
N LEU A 14 -17.63 -0.79 25.77
CA LEU A 14 -18.63 0.27 25.75
C LEU A 14 -19.53 -0.02 24.54
N LEU A 15 -20.59 -0.83 24.71
CA LEU A 15 -21.89 -0.57 24.04
C LEU A 15 -23.01 -1.60 24.31
N LEU A 16 -22.89 -2.59 25.19
CA LEU A 16 -24.03 -3.46 25.54
C LEU A 16 -24.12 -3.70 27.05
N ALA A 17 -24.49 -2.63 27.76
CA ALA A 17 -25.12 -2.67 29.08
C ALA A 17 -26.03 -1.43 29.23
N VAL A 18 -27.01 -1.30 28.35
CA VAL A 18 -28.20 -0.47 28.57
C VAL A 18 -29.39 -1.39 28.32
N LEU A 19 -30.17 -1.62 29.39
CA LEU A 19 -31.40 -2.44 29.49
C LEU A 19 -31.23 -3.91 29.92
N ALA A 20 -30.53 -4.11 31.03
CA ALA A 20 -31.05 -4.96 32.10
C ALA A 20 -30.75 -4.25 33.43
N CYS A 21 -31.79 -3.92 34.20
CA CYS A 21 -31.68 -3.29 35.50
C CYS A 21 -30.89 -4.19 36.47
N SER A 22 -29.60 -3.92 36.63
CA SER A 22 -28.94 -4.00 37.91
C SER A 22 -28.39 -2.62 38.21
N GLN A 23 -28.83 -2.05 39.33
CA GLN A 23 -28.36 -0.74 39.76
C GLN A 23 -26.83 -0.73 39.83
N PRO A 24 -26.17 0.37 39.40
CA PRO A 24 -24.76 0.51 39.68
C PRO A 24 -24.59 0.44 41.21
N THR A 25 -23.81 -0.53 41.67
CA THR A 25 -23.27 -0.48 43.02
C THR A 25 -22.68 0.92 43.22
N PRO A 26 -23.04 1.64 44.30
CA PRO A 26 -22.64 3.02 44.52
C PRO A 26 -21.14 3.07 44.87
N ALA A 27 -20.29 3.01 43.85
CA ALA A 27 -18.85 3.20 43.98
C ALA A 27 -18.42 4.35 43.05
N ALA A 28 -18.47 5.54 43.65
CA ALA A 28 -17.75 6.76 43.33
C ALA A 28 -17.99 7.43 41.95
N ASN A 29 -18.99 8.31 41.90
CA ASN A 29 -18.97 9.44 40.97
C ASN A 29 -17.71 10.28 41.25
N LEU A 30 -16.78 10.33 40.30
CA LEU A 30 -15.64 11.25 40.33
C LEU A 30 -16.18 12.69 40.16
N ASP A 31 -16.26 13.44 41.25
CA ASP A 31 -16.65 14.86 41.19
C ASP A 31 -15.49 15.67 40.59
N VAL A 32 -15.68 16.11 39.35
CA VAL A 32 -14.71 16.93 38.62
C VAL A 32 -14.31 18.18 39.42
N LYS A 33 -15.21 18.76 40.22
CA LYS A 33 -14.89 19.93 41.05
C LYS A 33 -13.95 19.60 42.22
N GLN A 34 -13.97 18.36 42.70
CA GLN A 34 -13.11 17.92 43.81
C GLN A 34 -11.74 17.45 43.31
N VAL A 35 -11.68 16.77 42.16
CA VAL A 35 -10.42 16.19 41.68
C VAL A 35 -9.62 17.10 40.76
N TYR A 36 -10.28 18.01 40.04
CA TYR A 36 -9.57 18.98 39.21
C TYR A 36 -8.86 20.02 40.08
N ALA A 37 -7.53 20.00 40.06
CA ALA A 37 -6.71 20.93 40.82
C ALA A 37 -5.95 21.85 39.87
N LYS A 38 -6.58 22.95 39.47
CA LYS A 38 -5.89 24.00 38.69
C LYS A 38 -4.74 24.57 39.51
N LYS A 39 -3.52 24.50 38.97
CA LYS A 39 -2.28 25.04 39.54
C LYS A 39 -1.72 26.14 38.63
N ALA A 40 -0.53 26.64 38.98
CA ALA A 40 0.11 27.72 38.25
C ALA A 40 0.58 27.29 36.86
N THR A 41 1.00 26.02 36.70
CA THR A 41 1.39 25.46 35.40
C THR A 41 0.49 24.31 34.97
N TRP A 42 0.51 23.98 33.68
CA TRP A 42 -0.20 22.81 33.15
C TRP A 42 0.35 21.52 33.77
N ALA A 43 1.66 21.38 33.89
CA ALA A 43 2.30 20.21 34.48
C ALA A 43 1.84 19.99 35.93
N GLU A 44 1.89 21.02 36.77
CA GLU A 44 1.40 20.95 38.14
C GLU A 44 -0.09 20.64 38.20
N THR A 45 -0.88 21.23 37.30
CA THR A 45 -2.33 20.96 37.20
C THR A 45 -2.58 19.50 36.88
N MET A 46 -1.89 18.95 35.89
CA MET A 46 -1.99 17.56 35.45
C MET A 46 -1.55 16.59 36.54
N ILE A 47 -0.43 16.85 37.21
CA ILE A 47 0.11 16.01 38.29
C ILE A 47 -0.80 16.04 39.51
N ALA A 48 -1.22 17.22 39.97
CA ALA A 48 -2.12 17.36 41.11
C ALA A 48 -3.48 16.72 40.82
N THR A 49 -4.00 16.91 39.61
CA THR A 49 -5.26 16.28 39.18
C THR A 49 -5.12 14.75 39.09
N ARG A 50 -3.98 14.23 38.59
CA ARG A 50 -3.72 12.77 38.57
C ARG A 50 -3.58 12.19 39.96
N ALA A 51 -2.94 12.90 40.89
CA ALA A 51 -2.85 12.50 42.28
C ALA A 51 -4.25 12.45 42.94
N ASN A 52 -5.08 13.46 42.72
CA ASN A 52 -6.47 13.49 43.23
C ASN A 52 -7.36 12.40 42.61
N CYS A 53 -7.02 11.90 41.43
CA CYS A 53 -7.72 10.77 40.82
C CYS A 53 -7.24 9.41 41.34
N ALA A 54 -6.14 9.33 42.10
CA ALA A 54 -5.49 8.06 42.44
C ALA A 54 -6.39 7.13 43.27
N ASP A 55 -7.06 7.68 44.29
CA ASP A 55 -7.97 6.91 45.14
C ASP A 55 -9.18 6.43 44.35
N TRP A 56 -9.77 7.31 43.52
CA TRP A 56 -10.86 6.92 42.63
C TRP A 56 -10.44 5.83 41.64
N ILE A 57 -9.26 5.93 41.01
CA ILE A 57 -8.75 4.91 40.08
C ILE A 57 -8.53 3.57 40.82
N LYS A 58 -8.02 3.62 42.05
CA LYS A 58 -7.79 2.44 42.88
C LYS A 58 -9.10 1.73 43.28
N GLU A 59 -10.15 2.51 43.54
CA GLU A 59 -11.48 2.02 43.87
C GLU A 59 -12.26 1.54 42.64
N ALA A 60 -12.34 2.36 41.59
CA ALA A 60 -13.10 2.08 40.37
C ALA A 60 -12.41 1.03 39.47
N LYS A 61 -11.10 0.83 39.61
CA LYS A 61 -10.26 -0.09 38.82
C LYS A 61 -10.57 -0.08 37.31
N PRO A 62 -10.68 1.12 36.69
CA PRO A 62 -10.96 1.20 35.27
C PRO A 62 -9.77 0.62 34.51
N LYS A 63 -10.12 -0.21 33.54
CA LYS A 63 -9.19 -0.78 32.58
C LYS A 63 -8.72 0.33 31.61
N GLU A 64 -7.48 0.26 31.11
CA GLU A 64 -6.95 1.10 30.00
C GLU A 64 -7.99 1.23 28.86
N ASN A 65 -8.07 2.37 28.18
CA ASN A 65 -9.06 2.72 27.16
C ASN A 65 -10.55 2.69 27.60
N GLN A 66 -10.90 2.29 28.82
CA GLN A 66 -12.27 2.37 29.36
C GLN A 66 -12.56 3.70 30.06
N LEU A 67 -11.56 4.59 30.20
CA LEU A 67 -11.76 5.93 30.75
C LEU A 67 -12.72 6.80 29.92
N THR A 68 -13.05 6.40 28.70
CA THR A 68 -14.06 7.07 27.85
C THR A 68 -15.50 6.92 28.36
N ALA A 69 -15.80 5.87 29.15
CA ALA A 69 -17.11 5.66 29.81
C ALA A 69 -17.21 6.31 31.19
N THR A 70 -16.10 6.81 31.75
CA THR A 70 -16.07 7.30 33.13
C THR A 70 -16.31 8.81 33.18
N PRO A 71 -16.28 9.48 34.35
CA PRO A 71 -16.32 10.94 34.41
C PRO A 71 -15.01 11.62 33.96
N VAL A 72 -13.93 10.87 33.69
CA VAL A 72 -12.62 11.40 33.26
C VAL A 72 -12.67 12.23 31.96
N PRO A 73 -13.51 11.96 30.95
CA PRO A 73 -13.65 12.84 29.78
C PRO A 73 -14.22 14.22 30.14
N ARG A 74 -15.06 14.33 31.19
CA ARG A 74 -15.54 15.62 31.69
C ARG A 74 -14.44 16.39 32.41
N LEU A 75 -13.62 15.69 33.19
CA LEU A 75 -12.39 16.24 33.77
C LEU A 75 -11.43 16.73 32.70
N TRP A 76 -11.21 15.92 31.65
CA TRP A 76 -10.38 16.29 30.50
C TRP A 76 -10.94 17.49 29.74
N ALA A 77 -12.27 17.59 29.60
CA ALA A 77 -12.90 18.78 29.03
C ALA A 77 -12.62 20.05 29.86
N GLN A 78 -12.55 19.96 31.19
CA GLN A 78 -12.13 21.08 32.04
C GLN A 78 -10.65 21.43 31.83
N ILE A 79 -9.76 20.43 31.80
CA ILE A 79 -8.33 20.62 31.52
C ILE A 79 -8.15 21.30 30.15
N LYS A 80 -8.89 20.85 29.13
CA LYS A 80 -8.86 21.44 27.78
C LYS A 80 -9.36 22.89 27.74
N ARG A 81 -10.32 23.27 28.60
CA ARG A 81 -10.77 24.66 28.71
C ARG A 81 -9.69 25.57 29.29
N ASP A 82 -9.02 25.11 30.34
CA ASP A 82 -7.99 25.91 31.04
C ASP A 82 -6.63 25.89 30.34
N TRP A 83 -6.31 24.79 29.63
CA TRP A 83 -5.02 24.54 28.99
C TRP A 83 -5.19 24.02 27.55
N PRO A 84 -5.82 24.79 26.65
CA PRO A 84 -6.22 24.31 25.33
C PRO A 84 -5.02 23.92 24.45
N VAL A 85 -3.90 24.62 24.57
CA VAL A 85 -2.70 24.40 23.75
C VAL A 85 -2.00 23.10 24.16
N GLN A 86 -1.65 22.96 25.44
CA GLN A 86 -0.97 21.79 25.98
C GLN A 86 -1.83 20.53 25.82
N SER A 87 -3.14 20.65 26.05
CA SER A 87 -4.08 19.54 25.86
C SER A 87 -4.14 19.08 24.40
N ALA A 88 -4.00 20.00 23.44
CA ALA A 88 -3.97 19.66 22.02
C ALA A 88 -2.67 18.91 21.65
N TRP A 89 -1.51 19.32 22.16
CA TRP A 89 -0.26 18.57 21.96
C TRP A 89 -0.35 17.17 22.54
N PHE A 90 -0.81 17.07 23.79
CA PHE A 90 -0.91 15.80 24.49
C PHE A 90 -1.86 14.84 23.77
N ALA A 91 -2.99 15.34 23.25
CA ALA A 91 -3.92 14.55 22.44
C ALA A 91 -3.38 14.19 21.04
N LYS A 92 -2.58 15.06 20.42
CA LYS A 92 -1.91 14.82 19.12
C LYS A 92 -0.89 13.69 19.24
N ASP A 93 -0.04 13.75 20.25
CA ASP A 93 1.03 12.76 20.47
C ASP A 93 0.48 11.45 21.09
N LEU A 94 -0.70 11.50 21.70
CA LEU A 94 -1.41 10.35 22.30
C LEU A 94 -2.82 10.19 21.71
N PRO A 95 -2.92 9.76 20.43
CA PRO A 95 -4.20 9.66 19.73
C PRO A 95 -5.06 8.50 20.26
N ARG A 96 -6.31 8.41 19.78
CA ARG A 96 -7.28 7.36 20.15
C ARG A 96 -7.59 7.30 21.66
N ASN A 97 -7.67 8.45 22.32
CA ASN A 97 -7.98 8.61 23.74
C ASN A 97 -6.90 8.13 24.73
N ARG A 98 -5.72 7.75 24.23
CA ARG A 98 -4.56 7.35 25.06
C ARG A 98 -4.07 8.46 26.00
N HIS A 99 -4.36 9.72 25.71
CA HIS A 99 -4.13 10.85 26.62
C HIS A 99 -4.94 10.75 27.92
N LEU A 100 -6.09 10.06 27.91
CA LEU A 100 -6.88 9.80 29.13
C LEU A 100 -6.21 8.71 29.98
N ASP A 101 -5.65 7.67 29.34
CA ASP A 101 -5.00 6.55 30.03
C ASP A 101 -3.78 6.96 30.85
N TRP A 102 -3.22 8.14 30.58
CA TRP A 102 -2.14 8.72 31.39
C TRP A 102 -2.50 8.81 32.89
N PHE A 103 -3.78 9.00 33.23
CA PHE A 103 -4.24 8.98 34.63
C PHE A 103 -4.02 7.62 35.30
N LEU A 104 -4.11 6.51 34.55
CA LEU A 104 -3.91 5.13 35.04
C LEU A 104 -2.43 4.77 35.21
N GLN A 105 -1.54 5.49 34.53
CA GLN A 105 -0.10 5.22 34.52
C GLN A 105 0.65 5.97 35.62
N SER A 106 -0.03 6.44 36.67
CA SER A 106 0.55 7.24 37.77
C SER A 106 1.72 6.61 38.51
N HIS A 107 1.95 5.30 38.34
CA HIS A 107 3.02 4.51 38.93
C HIS A 107 4.11 4.08 37.93
N ASN A 108 3.95 4.34 36.63
CA ASN A 108 4.82 3.83 35.57
C ASN A 108 5.54 4.94 34.81
N ILE A 109 6.84 5.11 35.07
CA ILE A 109 7.69 6.11 34.41
C ILE A 109 7.99 5.82 32.93
N GLY A 110 7.68 4.61 32.45
CA GLY A 110 7.92 4.23 31.06
C GLY A 110 7.18 5.10 30.06
N PHE A 111 6.04 5.67 30.47
CA PHE A 111 5.21 6.52 29.62
C PHE A 111 5.87 7.87 29.34
N GLU A 112 6.32 8.58 30.38
CA GLU A 112 6.99 9.88 30.27
C GLU A 112 8.29 9.76 29.45
N ARG A 113 9.04 8.67 29.62
CA ARG A 113 10.25 8.38 28.82
C ARG A 113 9.94 8.15 27.35
N TRP A 114 8.87 7.41 27.08
CA TRP A 114 8.46 7.07 25.71
C TRP A 114 8.01 8.31 24.92
N ILE A 115 7.13 9.14 25.50
CA ILE A 115 6.60 10.31 24.80
C ILE A 115 7.69 11.36 24.51
N LEU A 116 8.63 11.57 25.45
CA LEU A 116 9.78 12.43 25.21
C LEU A 116 10.72 11.88 24.15
N GLY A 117 10.96 10.56 24.14
CA GLY A 117 11.77 9.91 23.11
C GLY A 117 11.19 10.00 21.70
N LEU A 118 9.86 10.13 21.56
CA LEU A 118 9.22 10.41 20.27
C LEU A 118 9.51 11.84 19.81
N ILE A 119 9.39 12.82 20.71
CA ILE A 119 9.59 14.24 20.37
C ILE A 119 11.05 14.54 20.09
N THR A 120 12.00 14.05 20.90
CA THR A 120 13.43 14.29 20.66
C THR A 120 13.88 13.71 19.32
N LYS A 121 13.33 12.56 18.91
CA LYS A 121 13.52 12.02 17.55
C LYS A 121 12.98 12.94 16.45
N ARG A 122 11.82 13.58 16.64
CA ARG A 122 11.28 14.56 15.66
C ARG A 122 12.12 15.84 15.60
N LEU A 123 12.68 16.26 16.73
CA LEU A 123 13.52 17.45 16.84
C LEU A 123 14.93 17.26 16.29
N GLY A 124 15.45 16.02 16.26
CA GLY A 124 16.78 15.71 15.75
C GLY A 124 17.87 16.47 16.50
N GLU A 125 18.81 17.07 15.77
CA GLU A 125 19.93 17.84 16.34
C GLU A 125 19.49 19.03 17.22
N THR A 126 18.26 19.54 17.02
CA THR A 126 17.69 20.62 17.85
C THR A 126 17.37 20.16 19.28
N ALA A 127 17.39 18.85 19.56
CA ALA A 127 17.07 18.28 20.87
C ALA A 127 18.20 18.37 21.92
N GLY A 128 19.42 18.79 21.57
CA GLY A 128 20.60 18.62 22.43
C GLY A 128 20.48 19.14 23.87
N ALA A 129 19.76 20.26 24.08
CA ALA A 129 19.48 20.77 25.43
C ALA A 129 18.47 19.90 26.21
N LEU A 130 17.50 19.30 25.52
CA LEU A 130 16.50 18.41 26.11
C LEU A 130 17.11 17.08 26.53
N ASP A 131 18.00 16.49 25.71
CA ASP A 131 18.61 15.19 26.00
C ASP A 131 19.42 15.19 27.30
N SER A 132 20.10 16.31 27.58
CA SER A 132 20.85 16.50 28.83
C SER A 132 19.94 16.55 30.05
N GLU A 133 18.79 17.20 29.96
CA GLU A 133 17.78 17.27 31.03
C GLU A 133 17.03 15.93 31.20
N VAL A 134 16.75 15.20 30.11
CA VAL A 134 16.21 13.83 30.19
C VAL A 134 17.19 12.92 30.94
N ALA A 135 18.48 12.99 30.61
CA ALA A 135 19.52 12.23 31.30
C ALA A 135 19.66 12.64 32.77
N GLU A 136 19.49 13.93 33.09
CA GLU A 136 19.47 14.44 34.48
C GLU A 136 18.32 13.81 35.28
N LEU A 137 17.08 13.83 34.75
CA LEU A 137 15.92 13.21 35.40
C LEU A 137 16.09 11.70 35.57
N GLN A 138 16.72 11.03 34.60
CA GLN A 138 17.05 9.61 34.72
C GLN A 138 18.08 9.34 35.82
N ARG A 139 19.16 10.13 35.90
CA ARG A 139 20.18 10.02 36.96
C ARG A 139 19.59 10.31 38.34
N ALA A 140 18.72 11.31 38.43
CA ALA A 140 18.00 11.67 39.65
C ALA A 140 16.91 10.67 40.05
N LYS A 141 16.66 9.63 39.23
CA LYS A 141 15.59 8.64 39.43
C LYS A 141 14.21 9.30 39.66
N ALA A 142 13.94 10.39 38.94
CA ALA A 142 12.68 11.13 39.02
C ALA A 142 11.49 10.20 38.75
N GLY A 143 10.53 10.17 39.68
CA GLY A 143 9.33 9.33 39.59
C GLY A 143 8.32 9.82 38.54
N PRO A 144 7.29 9.01 38.21
CA PRO A 144 6.28 9.37 37.21
C PRO A 144 5.50 10.64 37.56
N ASN A 145 5.34 10.96 38.86
CA ASN A 145 4.66 12.17 39.33
C ASN A 145 5.57 13.40 39.46
N ASP A 146 6.82 13.32 39.02
CA ASP A 146 7.71 14.49 39.02
C ASP A 146 7.26 15.49 37.92
N PRO A 147 6.82 16.71 38.26
CA PRO A 147 6.29 17.67 37.30
C PRO A 147 7.31 18.04 36.21
N ARG A 148 8.61 17.88 36.48
CA ARG A 148 9.68 18.17 35.52
C ARG A 148 9.56 17.36 34.24
N TRP A 149 8.93 16.18 34.25
CA TRP A 149 8.67 15.40 33.04
C TRP A 149 7.68 16.09 32.09
N LEU A 150 6.57 16.62 32.64
CA LEU A 150 5.56 17.31 31.85
C LEU A 150 6.02 18.73 31.45
N ASP A 151 6.80 19.40 32.30
CA ASP A 151 7.42 20.68 31.95
C ASP A 151 8.41 20.52 30.79
N LEU A 152 9.20 19.44 30.81
CA LEU A 152 10.11 19.10 29.71
C LEU A 152 9.33 18.76 28.43
N TYR A 153 8.23 18.00 28.54
CA TYR A 153 7.33 17.71 27.42
C TYR A 153 6.74 18.98 26.80
N GLY A 154 6.23 19.90 27.62
CA GLY A 154 5.65 21.15 27.15
C GLY A 154 6.69 22.04 26.44
N ARG A 155 7.90 22.15 27.00
CA ARG A 155 9.01 22.89 26.35
C ARG A 155 9.43 22.23 25.04
N ALA A 156 9.51 20.90 25.00
CA ALA A 156 9.82 20.16 23.78
C ALA A 156 8.77 20.37 22.69
N CYS A 157 7.48 20.41 23.04
CA CYS A 157 6.40 20.71 22.10
C CYS A 157 6.48 22.15 21.57
N ARG A 158 6.77 23.14 22.43
CA ARG A 158 6.99 24.52 21.98
C ARG A 158 8.18 24.64 21.04
N LEU A 159 9.27 23.96 21.38
CA LEU A 159 10.46 23.91 20.54
C LEU A 159 10.13 23.29 19.18
N ASP A 160 9.35 22.21 19.13
CA ASP A 160 8.92 21.57 17.88
C ASP A 160 8.03 22.49 17.03
N GLU A 161 7.06 23.18 17.65
CA GLU A 161 6.22 24.16 16.96
C GLU A 161 7.01 25.30 16.32
N ILE A 162 7.97 25.87 17.07
CA ILE A 162 8.75 27.01 16.59
C ILE A 162 9.83 26.54 15.62
N ALA A 163 10.52 25.44 15.90
CA ALA A 163 11.51 24.85 15.00
C ALA A 163 10.89 24.51 13.64
N THR A 164 9.64 24.05 13.62
CA THR A 164 8.89 23.82 12.38
C THR A 164 8.72 25.12 11.57
N VAL A 165 8.37 26.23 12.23
CA VAL A 165 8.22 27.53 11.57
C VAL A 165 9.58 28.12 11.18
N THR A 166 10.62 27.98 12.02
CA THR A 166 11.94 28.54 11.70
C THR A 166 12.63 27.80 10.56
N ARG A 167 12.29 26.53 10.30
CA ARG A 167 12.72 25.81 9.09
C ARG A 167 12.16 26.41 7.80
N THR A 168 11.06 27.15 7.86
CA THR A 168 10.47 27.85 6.70
C THR A 168 10.89 29.33 6.64
N LEU A 169 11.77 29.77 7.54
CA LEU A 169 12.41 31.08 7.44
C LEU A 169 13.47 31.05 6.35
N TRP A 170 13.26 31.91 5.36
CA TRP A 170 14.08 31.99 4.16
C TRP A 170 15.38 32.79 4.34
N PHE A 171 15.52 33.53 5.45
CA PHE A 171 16.74 34.27 5.77
C PHE A 171 17.48 33.66 6.95
N GLY A 172 18.77 33.36 6.73
CA GLY A 172 19.65 32.80 7.75
C GLY A 172 19.81 33.70 8.97
N ASP A 173 19.89 35.01 8.76
CA ASP A 173 20.05 36.00 9.84
C ASP A 173 18.86 35.98 10.80
N LEU A 174 17.64 35.98 10.27
CA LEU A 174 16.42 35.88 11.08
C LEU A 174 16.36 34.52 11.78
N ARG A 175 16.55 33.44 11.03
CA ARG A 175 16.50 32.08 11.54
C ARG A 175 17.47 31.89 12.72
N LYS A 176 18.72 32.31 12.57
CA LYS A 176 19.76 32.19 13.60
C LYS A 176 19.39 32.96 14.88
N VAL A 177 18.77 34.14 14.76
CA VAL A 177 18.32 34.89 15.93
C VAL A 177 17.19 34.14 16.64
N PHE A 178 16.20 33.63 15.91
CA PHE A 178 15.14 32.83 16.53
C PHE A 178 15.66 31.55 17.17
N GLU A 179 16.58 30.84 16.51
CA GLU A 179 17.27 29.67 17.08
C GLU A 179 18.06 30.04 18.35
N THR A 180 18.72 31.19 18.37
CA THR A 180 19.44 31.68 19.54
C THR A 180 18.49 32.01 20.70
N GLN A 181 17.37 32.68 20.42
CA GLN A 181 16.33 33.02 21.41
C GLN A 181 15.66 31.75 21.96
N MET A 182 15.34 30.78 21.09
CA MET A 182 14.85 29.46 21.51
C MET A 182 15.87 28.76 22.41
N ALA A 183 17.14 28.73 22.02
CA ALA A 183 18.20 28.13 22.80
C ALA A 183 18.38 28.83 24.16
N GLU A 184 18.19 30.14 24.23
CA GLU A 184 18.19 30.89 25.49
C GLU A 184 17.01 30.53 26.40
N LEU A 185 15.80 30.43 25.86
CA LEU A 185 14.63 29.95 26.62
C LEU A 185 14.81 28.52 27.10
N MET A 186 15.43 27.66 26.28
CA MET A 186 15.81 26.32 26.69
C MET A 186 16.86 26.33 27.81
N ARG A 187 17.96 27.08 27.66
CA ARG A 187 19.03 27.19 28.67
C ARG A 187 18.54 27.76 29.99
N SER A 188 17.65 28.76 29.94
CA SER A 188 17.03 29.36 31.12
C SER A 188 15.92 28.51 31.74
N LYS A 189 15.60 27.35 31.14
CA LYS A 189 14.51 26.45 31.55
C LYS A 189 13.17 27.18 31.65
N ALA A 190 12.91 28.13 30.74
CA ALA A 190 11.68 28.91 30.72
C ALA A 190 10.45 27.99 30.55
N PRO A 191 9.42 28.07 31.41
CA PRO A 191 8.20 27.27 31.29
C PRO A 191 7.57 27.36 29.90
N CYS A 192 6.86 26.33 29.44
CA CYS A 192 6.27 26.32 28.09
C CYS A 192 5.13 27.35 27.88
N GLU A 193 4.61 27.84 29.01
CA GLU A 193 3.64 28.92 29.16
C GLU A 193 4.26 30.32 29.06
N ASP A 194 5.60 30.45 29.15
CA ASP A 194 6.27 31.74 29.09
C ASP A 194 5.86 32.48 27.79
N ALA A 195 5.40 33.72 27.95
CA ALA A 195 4.90 34.54 26.85
C ALA A 195 5.94 34.70 25.73
N ARG A 196 7.24 34.61 26.05
CA ARG A 196 8.34 34.68 25.07
C ARG A 196 8.30 33.54 24.07
N TRP A 197 7.90 32.32 24.45
CA TRP A 197 7.71 31.22 23.49
C TRP A 197 6.66 31.59 22.43
N THR A 198 5.54 32.13 22.88
CA THR A 198 4.43 32.55 22.01
C THR A 198 4.82 33.75 21.15
N ALA A 199 5.56 34.71 21.72
CA ALA A 199 6.05 35.88 21.00
C ALA A 199 7.02 35.49 19.87
N ILE A 200 8.00 34.62 20.16
CA ILE A 200 8.95 34.10 19.16
C ILE A 200 8.18 33.35 18.07
N LYS A 201 7.28 32.43 18.42
CA LYS A 201 6.47 31.69 17.44
C LYS A 201 5.69 32.64 16.52
N THR A 202 4.99 33.60 17.12
CA THR A 202 4.17 34.57 16.39
C THR A 202 5.03 35.41 15.45
N HIS A 203 6.18 35.86 15.93
CA HIS A 203 7.09 36.67 15.14
C HIS A 203 7.75 35.88 14.01
N ALA A 204 8.27 34.67 14.30
CA ALA A 204 8.81 33.77 13.29
C ALA A 204 7.76 33.42 12.23
N THR A 205 6.49 33.22 12.62
CA THR A 205 5.39 32.93 11.68
C THR A 205 5.13 34.10 10.74
N LYS A 206 5.25 35.35 11.22
CA LYS A 206 5.12 36.54 10.37
C LYS A 206 6.29 36.71 9.40
N CYS A 207 7.47 36.22 9.77
CA CYS A 207 8.68 36.27 8.94
C CYS A 207 8.83 35.06 8.00
N ALA A 208 8.08 33.99 8.25
CA ALA A 208 8.16 32.74 7.52
C ALA A 208 7.46 32.83 6.16
N ASP A 209 8.06 32.20 5.15
CA ASP A 209 7.38 31.97 3.88
C ASP A 209 6.63 30.62 3.95
N THR A 210 5.57 30.50 3.16
CA THR A 210 4.76 29.29 3.02
C THR A 210 5.38 28.29 2.05
N ALA A 211 6.30 28.73 1.18
CA ALA A 211 7.08 27.86 0.30
C ALA A 211 8.31 27.28 1.02
N PRO A 212 8.69 26.01 0.76
CA PRO A 212 9.94 25.46 1.28
C PRO A 212 11.15 26.23 0.73
N ALA A 213 11.91 26.88 1.61
CA ALA A 213 13.06 27.68 1.21
C ALA A 213 14.27 26.80 0.87
N VAL A 214 14.63 26.75 -0.41
CA VAL A 214 15.89 26.15 -0.89
C VAL A 214 17.11 26.95 -0.44
N HIS A 215 16.92 28.27 -0.30
CA HIS A 215 17.96 29.22 0.01
C HIS A 215 17.67 29.88 1.37
N VAL A 216 18.40 29.43 2.39
CA VAL A 216 18.29 29.91 3.78
C VAL A 216 19.51 30.75 4.21
N GLY A 217 20.34 31.19 3.26
CA GLY A 217 21.55 31.98 3.53
C GLY A 217 21.26 33.38 4.09
N SER A 218 22.29 34.00 4.66
CA SER A 218 22.32 35.43 4.99
C SER A 218 22.46 36.28 3.73
N ILE A 219 22.15 37.58 3.80
CA ILE A 219 22.39 38.49 2.66
C ILE A 219 23.87 38.52 2.27
N SER A 220 24.78 38.47 3.25
CA SER A 220 26.22 38.48 3.00
C SER A 220 26.71 37.26 2.23
N ASP A 221 26.00 36.13 2.33
CA ASP A 221 26.37 34.91 1.60
C ASP A 221 26.22 35.07 0.08
N LEU A 222 25.34 35.96 -0.38
CA LEU A 222 25.17 36.27 -1.80
C LEU A 222 26.45 36.88 -2.39
N ARG A 223 27.11 37.79 -1.67
CA ARG A 223 28.38 38.37 -2.10
C ARG A 223 29.49 37.32 -2.15
N LEU A 224 29.61 36.50 -1.10
CA LEU A 224 30.58 35.41 -1.05
C LEU A 224 30.35 34.41 -2.19
N ALA A 225 29.10 34.16 -2.56
CA ALA A 225 28.74 33.31 -3.68
C ALA A 225 29.20 33.87 -5.02
N ILE A 226 28.99 35.16 -5.27
CA ILE A 226 29.46 35.83 -6.50
C ILE A 226 30.98 35.74 -6.62
N ASP A 227 31.71 36.00 -5.53
CA ASP A 227 33.17 35.92 -5.52
C ASP A 227 33.68 34.49 -5.75
N ALA A 228 33.06 33.50 -5.10
CA ALA A 228 33.39 32.09 -5.28
C ALA A 228 33.12 31.60 -6.71
N LEU A 229 31.96 31.93 -7.28
CA LEU A 229 31.59 31.55 -8.66
C LEU A 229 32.49 32.22 -9.69
N THR A 230 32.81 33.52 -9.52
CA THR A 230 33.70 34.25 -10.43
C THR A 230 35.10 33.61 -10.47
N THR A 231 35.59 33.18 -9.31
CA THR A 231 36.91 32.53 -9.18
C THR A 231 36.89 31.10 -9.73
N ALA A 232 35.85 30.32 -9.43
CA ALA A 232 35.77 28.91 -9.76
C ALA A 232 35.34 28.62 -11.21
N MET A 233 34.69 29.58 -11.88
CA MET A 233 34.14 29.42 -13.23
C MET A 233 34.59 30.55 -14.18
N PRO A 234 35.91 30.73 -14.40
CA PRO A 234 36.43 31.85 -15.19
C PRO A 234 35.91 31.79 -16.64
N GLY A 235 35.38 32.92 -17.13
CA GLY A 235 34.80 33.03 -18.47
C GLY A 235 33.46 32.29 -18.66
N ARG A 236 32.96 31.61 -17.63
CA ARG A 236 31.65 30.95 -17.62
C ARG A 236 30.65 31.64 -16.68
N PHE A 237 31.10 32.31 -15.61
CA PHE A 237 30.23 33.12 -14.74
C PHE A 237 30.59 34.60 -14.81
N SER A 238 29.58 35.47 -14.97
CA SER A 238 29.77 36.92 -15.12
C SER A 238 29.37 37.69 -13.86
N GLY A 239 30.30 37.88 -12.92
CA GLY A 239 30.01 38.46 -11.59
C GLY A 239 29.98 39.99 -11.49
N ASP A 240 30.64 40.74 -12.37
CA ASP A 240 30.89 42.18 -12.15
C ASP A 240 29.63 43.05 -12.09
N ALA A 241 28.63 42.74 -12.92
CA ALA A 241 27.35 43.44 -12.89
C ALA A 241 26.57 43.15 -11.60
N LEU A 242 26.57 41.89 -11.15
CA LEU A 242 25.93 41.46 -9.91
C LEU A 242 26.58 42.11 -8.69
N LYS A 243 27.91 42.24 -8.68
CA LYS A 243 28.64 42.95 -7.60
C LYS A 243 28.19 44.41 -7.48
N ARG A 244 28.06 45.12 -8.60
CA ARG A 244 27.57 46.51 -8.61
C ARG A 244 26.12 46.61 -8.16
N GLN A 245 25.26 45.72 -8.65
CA GLN A 245 23.86 45.68 -8.25
C GLN A 245 23.71 45.41 -6.74
N PHE A 246 24.43 44.41 -6.21
CA PHE A 246 24.41 44.07 -4.79
C PHE A 246 24.87 45.22 -3.91
N ALA A 247 25.96 45.90 -4.28
CA ALA A 247 26.47 47.05 -3.52
C ALA A 247 25.46 48.21 -3.41
N GLN A 248 24.53 48.32 -4.37
CA GLN A 248 23.46 49.33 -4.35
C GLN A 248 22.25 48.90 -3.50
N THR A 249 21.93 47.60 -3.46
CA THR A 249 20.72 47.08 -2.80
C THR A 249 20.95 46.60 -1.36
N GLU A 250 22.16 46.11 -1.05
CA GLU A 250 22.54 45.56 0.27
C GLU A 250 22.20 46.50 1.45
N PRO A 251 22.46 47.83 1.39
CA PRO A 251 22.14 48.72 2.51
C PRO A 251 20.64 48.75 2.84
N LYS A 252 19.79 48.75 1.80
CA LYS A 252 18.33 48.73 1.96
C LYS A 252 17.89 47.40 2.59
N TRP A 253 18.34 46.27 2.04
CA TRP A 253 17.94 44.96 2.54
C TRP A 253 18.39 44.74 3.99
N SER A 254 19.63 45.12 4.31
CA SER A 254 20.19 45.04 5.67
C SER A 254 19.40 45.89 6.67
N SER A 255 18.96 47.08 6.27
CA SER A 255 18.11 47.94 7.08
C SER A 255 16.74 47.30 7.37
N ILE A 256 16.14 46.65 6.36
CA ILE A 256 14.84 45.97 6.54
C ILE A 256 15.01 44.78 7.49
N ILE A 257 16.03 43.92 7.31
CA ILE A 257 16.29 42.80 8.23
C ILE A 257 16.52 43.31 9.66
N ALA A 258 17.32 44.35 9.83
CA ALA A 258 17.55 44.95 11.15
C ALA A 258 16.25 45.48 11.79
N GLY A 259 15.33 46.03 10.99
CA GLY A 259 13.98 46.42 11.43
C GLY A 259 13.11 45.22 11.79
N LEU A 260 13.13 44.16 10.98
CA LEU A 260 12.40 42.90 11.25
C LEU A 260 12.83 42.29 12.59
N LEU A 261 14.13 42.22 12.85
CA LEU A 261 14.69 41.73 14.12
C LEU A 261 14.24 42.56 15.34
N LYS A 262 13.86 43.83 15.12
CA LYS A 262 13.33 44.73 16.14
C LYS A 262 11.79 44.76 16.19
N GLN A 263 11.13 43.89 15.42
CA GLN A 263 9.66 43.82 15.30
C GLN A 263 9.03 45.13 14.79
N ASP A 264 9.75 45.88 13.95
CA ASP A 264 9.24 47.11 13.36
C ASP A 264 8.11 46.82 12.34
N ALA A 265 6.98 47.52 12.48
CA ALA A 265 5.80 47.29 11.66
C ALA A 265 6.02 47.63 10.18
N LYS A 266 6.77 48.70 9.89
CA LYS A 266 7.07 49.11 8.50
C LYS A 266 8.01 48.11 7.82
N ALA A 267 8.98 47.58 8.55
CA ALA A 267 9.85 46.52 8.04
C ALA A 267 9.05 45.24 7.72
N MET A 268 8.05 44.91 8.54
CA MET A 268 7.14 43.78 8.30
C MET A 268 6.31 43.94 7.03
N GLU A 269 5.79 45.14 6.76
CA GLU A 269 5.07 45.47 5.52
C GLU A 269 5.97 45.34 4.28
N GLN A 270 7.28 45.54 4.42
CA GLN A 270 8.26 45.45 3.33
C GLN A 270 8.80 44.04 3.08
N LEU A 271 8.50 43.07 3.96
CA LEU A 271 8.99 41.70 3.84
C LEU A 271 8.67 41.04 2.47
N PRO A 272 7.46 41.16 1.90
CA PRO A 272 7.18 40.60 0.58
C PRO A 272 8.01 41.23 -0.56
N SER A 273 8.28 42.54 -0.48
CA SER A 273 9.14 43.24 -1.45
C SER A 273 10.58 42.77 -1.33
N LEU A 274 11.10 42.69 -0.10
CA LEU A 274 12.45 42.18 0.17
C LEU A 274 12.62 40.75 -0.33
N TYR A 275 11.62 39.88 -0.09
CA TYR A 275 11.58 38.53 -0.63
C TYR A 275 11.69 38.50 -2.15
N SER A 276 10.85 39.29 -2.82
CA SER A 276 10.82 39.36 -4.28
C SER A 276 12.15 39.87 -4.84
N GLU A 277 12.75 40.89 -4.22
CA GLU A 277 14.04 41.46 -4.64
C GLU A 277 15.20 40.48 -4.50
N VAL A 278 15.30 39.76 -3.38
CA VAL A 278 16.40 38.78 -3.18
C VAL A 278 16.20 37.56 -4.06
N ARG A 279 14.96 37.09 -4.26
CA ARG A 279 14.67 35.99 -5.19
C ARG A 279 15.05 36.38 -6.63
N ALA A 280 14.69 37.59 -7.06
CA ALA A 280 15.11 38.12 -8.36
C ALA A 280 16.64 38.24 -8.48
N PHE A 281 17.33 38.57 -7.38
CA PHE A 281 18.79 38.61 -7.37
C PHE A 281 19.42 37.22 -7.50
N ARG A 282 18.92 36.21 -6.78
CA ARG A 282 19.37 34.80 -6.92
C ARG A 282 19.12 34.27 -8.33
N HIS A 283 17.96 34.58 -8.91
CA HIS A 283 17.67 34.30 -10.31
C HIS A 283 18.70 34.98 -11.24
N SER A 284 19.03 36.25 -10.99
CA SER A 284 20.07 36.96 -11.75
C SER A 284 21.46 36.31 -11.62
N MET A 285 21.79 35.73 -10.46
CA MET A 285 23.02 34.94 -10.29
C MET A 285 22.99 33.69 -11.18
N LEU A 286 21.87 32.97 -11.24
CA LEU A 286 21.73 31.82 -12.12
C LEU A 286 21.89 32.22 -13.60
N LEU A 287 21.24 33.30 -14.03
CA LEU A 287 21.32 33.81 -15.41
C LEU A 287 22.74 34.30 -15.80
N ALA A 288 23.57 34.68 -14.82
CA ALA A 288 24.95 35.09 -15.08
C ALA A 288 25.89 33.93 -15.47
N VAL A 289 25.42 32.68 -15.41
CA VAL A 289 26.08 31.53 -16.02
C VAL A 289 25.90 31.58 -17.53
N ARG A 290 27.01 31.51 -18.27
CA ARG A 290 27.05 31.60 -19.73
C ARG A 290 26.12 30.55 -20.36
N GLY A 291 25.15 31.02 -21.15
CA GLY A 291 24.20 30.17 -21.85
C GLY A 291 22.97 29.77 -21.04
N MET A 292 22.90 30.08 -19.74
CA MET A 292 21.75 29.74 -18.90
C MET A 292 20.49 30.53 -19.29
N ASP A 293 20.61 31.83 -19.51
CA ASP A 293 19.48 32.68 -19.95
C ASP A 293 18.87 32.20 -21.28
N GLY A 294 19.72 31.95 -22.28
CA GLY A 294 19.30 31.36 -23.55
C GLY A 294 18.66 29.98 -23.37
N PHE A 295 19.18 29.16 -22.46
CA PHE A 295 18.62 27.84 -22.18
C PHE A 295 17.24 27.94 -21.51
N LEU A 296 17.11 28.66 -20.39
CA LEU A 296 15.85 28.77 -19.66
C LEU A 296 14.76 29.44 -20.50
N SER A 297 15.10 30.46 -21.30
CA SER A 297 14.16 31.08 -22.23
C SER A 297 13.61 30.08 -23.26
N THR A 298 14.45 29.17 -23.79
CA THR A 298 13.95 28.10 -24.67
C THR A 298 13.01 27.12 -23.95
N TRP A 299 13.23 26.84 -22.67
CA TRP A 299 12.41 25.89 -21.90
C TRP A 299 11.30 26.53 -21.06
N SER A 300 10.92 27.78 -21.31
CA SER A 300 9.98 28.57 -20.49
C SER A 300 8.61 27.93 -20.19
N ARG A 301 8.19 26.93 -20.98
CA ARG A 301 6.94 26.16 -20.75
C ARG A 301 7.06 25.06 -19.71
N VAL A 302 8.29 24.65 -19.39
CA VAL A 302 8.61 23.66 -18.37
C VAL A 302 9.20 24.45 -17.21
N GLY A 303 8.56 24.45 -16.04
CA GLY A 303 9.00 25.21 -14.86
C GLY A 303 10.30 24.67 -14.24
N LEU A 304 11.40 24.68 -14.99
CA LEU A 304 12.67 24.04 -14.64
C LEU A 304 13.30 24.63 -13.38
N GLU A 305 13.16 25.93 -13.17
CA GLU A 305 13.75 26.59 -11.99
C GLU A 305 13.08 26.09 -10.70
N GLN A 306 11.74 26.05 -10.69
CA GLN A 306 10.98 25.49 -9.58
C GLN A 306 11.30 24.00 -9.40
N GLU A 307 11.38 23.24 -10.49
CA GLU A 307 11.75 21.82 -10.45
C GLU A 307 13.14 21.61 -9.82
N TRP A 308 14.13 22.41 -10.20
CA TRP A 308 15.49 22.32 -9.67
C TRP A 308 15.56 22.76 -8.20
N GLU A 309 14.81 23.78 -7.81
CA GLU A 309 14.59 24.14 -6.41
C GLU A 309 14.06 22.94 -5.59
N GLU A 310 13.01 22.27 -6.08
CA GLU A 310 12.41 21.10 -5.43
C GLU A 310 13.36 19.90 -5.36
N GLN A 311 14.09 19.60 -6.45
CA GLN A 311 15.10 18.53 -6.48
C GLN A 311 16.25 18.82 -5.50
N PHE A 312 16.73 20.06 -5.44
CA PHE A 312 17.80 20.44 -4.52
C PHE A 312 17.36 20.24 -3.06
N ALA A 313 16.16 20.71 -2.70
CA ALA A 313 15.60 20.50 -1.37
C ALA A 313 15.39 19.01 -1.06
N SER A 314 14.98 18.19 -2.03
CA SER A 314 14.85 16.74 -1.84
C SER A 314 16.18 16.09 -1.55
N LEU A 315 17.22 16.37 -2.34
CA LEU A 315 18.54 15.79 -2.14
C LEU A 315 19.20 16.27 -0.84
N GLN A 316 18.91 17.49 -0.38
CA GLN A 316 19.32 17.94 0.96
C GLN A 316 18.70 17.09 2.07
N ARG A 317 17.43 16.71 1.95
CA ARG A 317 16.78 15.79 2.90
C ARG A 317 17.42 14.39 2.83
N ASP A 318 17.70 13.90 1.63
CA ASP A 318 18.33 12.59 1.42
C ASP A 318 19.73 12.52 2.04
N LEU A 319 20.52 13.61 1.95
CA LEU A 319 21.83 13.73 2.61
C LEU A 319 21.75 13.64 4.14
N GLY A 320 20.65 14.13 4.73
CA GLY A 320 20.36 13.96 6.15
C GLY A 320 19.97 12.53 6.54
N ASN A 321 19.72 11.64 5.56
CA ASN A 321 19.22 10.28 5.76
C ASN A 321 20.16 9.19 5.21
N ARG A 322 21.48 9.38 5.28
CA ARG A 322 22.48 8.40 4.79
C ARG A 322 22.30 6.99 5.36
N ALA A 323 21.92 6.90 6.63
CA ALA A 323 21.72 5.61 7.29
C ALA A 323 20.66 4.74 6.59
N HIS A 324 19.64 5.36 5.98
CA HIS A 324 18.66 4.66 5.15
C HIS A 324 19.31 4.10 3.88
N PHE A 325 20.08 4.93 3.16
CA PHE A 325 20.79 4.50 1.94
C PHE A 325 21.78 3.37 2.21
N ASP A 326 22.54 3.45 3.30
CA ASP A 326 23.46 2.38 3.73
C ASP A 326 22.69 1.07 4.01
N ALA A 327 21.52 1.16 4.64
CA ALA A 327 20.69 0.00 4.96
C ALA A 327 20.09 -0.68 3.70
N VAL A 328 19.71 0.09 2.68
CA VAL A 328 19.08 -0.44 1.46
C VAL A 328 20.06 -0.67 0.31
N ALA A 329 21.33 -0.34 0.47
CA ALA A 329 22.36 -0.51 -0.56
C ALA A 329 22.41 -1.93 -1.17
N PRO A 330 22.35 -3.04 -0.40
CA PRO A 330 22.35 -4.40 -0.96
C PRO A 330 21.10 -4.74 -1.79
N GLU A 331 20.00 -4.02 -1.54
CA GLU A 331 18.71 -4.18 -2.22
C GLU A 331 18.57 -3.23 -3.41
N THR A 332 19.55 -2.37 -3.67
CA THR A 332 19.47 -1.33 -4.71
C THR A 332 19.97 -1.85 -6.05
N PHE A 333 19.27 -1.52 -7.13
CA PHE A 333 19.56 -2.01 -8.48
C PHE A 333 20.90 -1.50 -9.02
N ARG A 334 21.19 -0.20 -8.82
CA ARG A 334 22.46 0.45 -9.16
C ARG A 334 22.99 1.26 -7.98
N GLN A 335 24.23 1.00 -7.56
CA GLN A 335 24.82 1.72 -6.43
C GLN A 335 24.97 3.21 -6.69
N GLU A 336 25.07 3.61 -7.95
CA GLU A 336 25.18 5.00 -8.41
C GLU A 336 23.96 5.85 -8.02
N SER A 337 22.80 5.22 -7.81
CA SER A 337 21.58 5.88 -7.32
C SER A 337 21.60 6.21 -5.83
N LEU A 338 22.53 5.69 -5.05
CA LEU A 338 22.61 5.97 -3.61
C LEU A 338 23.21 7.35 -3.34
N VAL A 339 22.90 7.90 -2.17
CA VAL A 339 23.69 8.96 -1.55
C VAL A 339 24.83 8.31 -0.80
N ILE A 340 26.07 8.65 -1.15
CA ILE A 340 27.28 8.00 -0.62
C ILE A 340 28.08 8.95 0.25
N ALA A 341 28.93 8.42 1.14
CA ALA A 341 29.72 9.19 2.11
C ALA A 341 30.50 10.39 1.50
N GLY A 342 30.94 10.28 0.24
CA GLY A 342 31.66 11.34 -0.47
C GLY A 342 30.80 12.51 -0.97
N ASP A 343 29.48 12.37 -1.03
CA ASP A 343 28.59 13.42 -1.52
C ASP A 343 28.44 14.51 -0.45
N ARG A 344 29.04 15.69 -0.59
CA ARG A 344 29.00 16.73 0.46
C ARG A 344 27.68 17.49 0.49
N ASP A 345 27.04 17.62 -0.66
CA ASP A 345 25.77 18.33 -0.87
C ASP A 345 25.06 17.87 -2.17
N PRO A 346 23.90 18.44 -2.55
CA PRO A 346 23.18 18.03 -3.76
C PRO A 346 23.96 18.19 -5.07
N ALA A 347 24.86 19.18 -5.16
CA ALA A 347 25.63 19.41 -6.38
C ALA A 347 26.62 18.26 -6.65
N ASP A 348 27.25 17.72 -5.59
CA ASP A 348 28.11 16.54 -5.71
C ASP A 348 27.32 15.32 -6.25
N ILE A 349 26.11 15.09 -5.73
CA ILE A 349 25.25 13.97 -6.13
C ILE A 349 24.91 14.06 -7.61
N VAL A 350 24.35 15.19 -8.05
CA VAL A 350 23.91 15.35 -9.45
C VAL A 350 25.09 15.32 -10.41
N LEU A 351 26.23 15.89 -10.03
CA LEU A 351 27.44 15.86 -10.87
C LEU A 351 27.97 14.44 -11.05
N ARG A 352 28.01 13.64 -9.97
CA ARG A 352 28.40 12.23 -10.02
C ARG A 352 27.45 11.43 -10.89
N ARG A 353 26.14 11.56 -10.69
CA ARG A 353 25.12 10.84 -11.46
C ARG A 353 25.10 11.26 -12.94
N THR A 354 25.36 12.53 -13.24
CA THR A 354 25.49 13.05 -14.62
C THR A 354 26.71 12.46 -15.32
N ALA A 355 27.83 12.31 -14.61
CA ALA A 355 29.01 11.64 -15.16
C ALA A 355 28.74 10.18 -15.53
N VAL A 356 28.01 9.45 -14.68
CA VAL A 356 27.60 8.06 -14.95
C VAL A 356 26.68 8.01 -16.18
N LEU A 357 25.75 8.95 -16.30
CA LEU A 357 24.86 9.07 -17.46
C LEU A 357 25.64 9.30 -18.76
N ILE A 358 26.60 10.24 -18.78
CA ILE A 358 27.46 10.51 -19.94
C ILE A 358 28.23 9.24 -20.34
N ALA A 359 28.82 8.53 -19.36
CA ALA A 359 29.56 7.31 -19.59
C ALA A 359 28.67 6.17 -20.13
N ASN A 360 27.47 6.00 -19.59
CA ASN A 360 26.52 4.98 -20.03
C ASN A 360 26.06 5.21 -21.48
N LEU A 361 25.75 6.47 -21.83
CA LEU A 361 25.33 6.86 -23.18
C LEU A 361 26.51 7.00 -24.17
N LYS A 362 27.76 6.94 -23.69
CA LYS A 362 28.99 7.08 -24.47
C LYS A 362 29.09 8.43 -25.22
N LEU A 363 28.66 9.52 -24.57
CA LEU A 363 28.59 10.86 -25.18
C LEU A 363 29.82 11.73 -24.83
N SER A 364 30.99 11.39 -25.39
CA SER A 364 32.27 12.04 -25.07
C SER A 364 32.31 13.55 -25.37
N SER A 365 31.40 14.07 -26.21
CA SER A 365 31.28 15.49 -26.51
C SER A 365 30.95 16.36 -25.29
N PHE A 366 30.37 15.78 -24.23
CA PHE A 366 30.02 16.49 -22.99
C PHE A 366 31.12 16.46 -21.91
N GLU A 367 32.18 15.66 -22.10
CA GLU A 367 33.27 15.52 -21.12
C GLU A 367 34.01 16.83 -20.78
N PRO A 368 34.29 17.74 -21.73
CA PRO A 368 34.94 19.02 -21.40
C PRO A 368 34.10 19.88 -20.45
N GLU A 369 32.78 19.92 -20.67
CA GLU A 369 31.86 20.68 -19.82
C GLU A 369 31.71 20.04 -18.43
N LEU A 370 31.62 18.71 -18.36
CA LEU A 370 31.63 17.97 -17.11
C LEU A 370 32.92 18.22 -16.31
N ALA A 371 34.09 18.23 -16.97
CA ALA A 371 35.38 18.48 -16.33
C ALA A 371 35.44 19.89 -15.72
N ALA A 372 34.93 20.90 -16.43
CA ALA A 372 34.84 22.27 -15.91
C ALA A 372 33.96 22.35 -14.66
N LEU A 373 32.78 21.71 -14.69
CA LEU A 373 31.88 21.65 -13.52
C LEU A 373 32.51 20.92 -12.34
N ARG A 374 33.26 19.82 -12.58
CA ARG A 374 34.03 19.12 -11.53
C ARG A 374 35.11 19.99 -10.89
N SER A 375 35.82 20.78 -11.69
CA SER A 375 36.82 21.72 -11.17
C SER A 375 36.17 22.79 -10.29
N ALA A 376 35.08 23.40 -10.76
CA ALA A 376 34.32 24.38 -9.97
C ALA A 376 33.73 23.77 -8.69
N ASN A 377 33.22 22.54 -8.77
CA ASN A 377 32.70 21.76 -7.65
C ASN A 377 33.76 21.48 -6.56
N ALA A 378 35.02 21.28 -6.95
CA ALA A 378 36.11 21.09 -6.01
C ALA A 378 36.53 22.41 -5.36
N ALA A 379 36.47 23.53 -6.08
CA ALA A 379 36.89 24.85 -5.62
C ALA A 379 35.88 25.53 -4.67
N ILE A 380 34.58 25.31 -4.85
CA ILE A 380 33.53 25.96 -4.05
C ILE A 380 33.20 25.09 -2.83
N ALA A 381 33.40 25.64 -1.63
CA ALA A 381 33.09 24.97 -0.38
C ALA A 381 31.56 24.72 -0.20
N PRO A 382 31.13 23.57 0.34
CA PRO A 382 29.72 23.27 0.59
C PRO A 382 28.98 24.29 1.48
N ALA A 383 29.71 25.00 2.34
CA ALA A 383 29.14 26.05 3.18
C ALA A 383 28.59 27.25 2.38
N ASN A 384 29.06 27.45 1.14
CA ASN A 384 28.58 28.51 0.26
C ASN A 384 27.32 28.07 -0.51
N THR A 385 26.22 27.86 0.20
CA THR A 385 24.99 27.24 -0.31
C THR A 385 24.44 27.90 -1.58
N GLU A 386 24.53 29.22 -1.69
CA GLU A 386 24.10 29.99 -2.86
C GLU A 386 24.93 29.64 -4.11
N ALA A 387 26.27 29.61 -4.00
CA ALA A 387 27.13 29.21 -5.11
C ALA A 387 26.97 27.73 -5.48
N ARG A 388 26.75 26.88 -4.48
CA ARG A 388 26.52 25.44 -4.68
C ARG A 388 25.21 25.17 -5.41
N TYR A 389 24.15 25.95 -5.17
CA TYR A 389 22.91 25.85 -5.94
C TYR A 389 23.11 26.24 -7.42
N VAL A 390 23.83 27.33 -7.70
CA VAL A 390 24.12 27.74 -9.10
C VAL A 390 24.87 26.63 -9.84
N LEU A 391 25.85 26.00 -9.19
CA LEU A 391 26.57 24.85 -9.74
C LEU A 391 25.66 23.64 -9.96
N PHE A 392 24.78 23.35 -9.01
CA PHE A 392 23.77 22.29 -9.14
C PHE A 392 22.87 22.54 -10.37
N ALA A 393 22.33 23.75 -10.52
CA ALA A 393 21.46 24.11 -11.63
C ALA A 393 22.19 24.03 -12.99
N ASP A 394 23.44 24.49 -13.08
CA ASP A 394 24.24 24.34 -14.31
C ASP A 394 24.58 22.87 -14.62
N THR A 395 24.71 22.04 -13.58
CA THR A 395 24.85 20.59 -13.76
C THR A 395 23.54 19.94 -14.20
N CYS A 396 22.39 20.36 -13.67
CA CYS A 396 21.07 19.91 -14.14
C CYS A 396 20.81 20.32 -15.59
N ARG A 397 21.26 21.51 -16.01
CA ARG A 397 21.24 21.94 -17.41
C ARG A 397 22.02 20.97 -18.30
N LEU A 398 23.26 20.64 -17.94
CA LEU A 398 24.09 19.65 -18.65
C LEU A 398 23.41 18.27 -18.66
N ARG A 399 22.93 17.80 -17.51
CA ARG A 399 22.24 16.52 -17.35
C ARG A 399 21.06 16.39 -18.30
N ARG A 400 20.23 17.43 -18.44
CA ARG A 400 19.09 17.44 -19.37
C ARG A 400 19.55 17.32 -20.83
N GLN A 401 20.58 18.05 -21.23
CA GLN A 401 21.14 17.97 -22.58
C GLN A 401 21.66 16.57 -22.91
N VAL A 402 22.35 15.94 -21.94
CA VAL A 402 22.83 14.56 -22.04
C VAL A 402 21.67 13.57 -22.10
N ALA A 403 20.71 13.66 -21.18
CA ALA A 403 19.57 12.76 -21.10
C ALA A 403 18.75 12.77 -22.39
N PHE A 404 18.54 13.94 -22.98
CA PHE A 404 17.75 14.09 -24.22
C PHE A 404 18.55 13.75 -25.49
N SER A 405 19.84 13.46 -25.35
CA SER A 405 20.66 12.86 -26.41
C SER A 405 20.58 11.32 -26.41
N ASN A 406 19.77 10.71 -25.53
CA ASN A 406 19.62 9.27 -25.46
C ASN A 406 18.90 8.71 -26.70
N PRO A 407 19.51 7.76 -27.45
CA PRO A 407 18.92 7.22 -28.68
C PRO A 407 17.63 6.41 -28.47
N LEU A 408 17.32 6.02 -27.22
CA LEU A 408 16.04 5.37 -26.88
C LEU A 408 14.85 6.32 -26.95
N LEU A 409 15.08 7.64 -27.01
CA LEU A 409 14.06 8.69 -27.08
C LEU A 409 13.66 9.00 -28.53
N SER A 410 13.66 7.99 -29.41
CA SER A 410 13.44 8.12 -30.85
C SER A 410 11.97 8.30 -31.27
N PHE A 411 11.10 8.66 -30.33
CA PHE A 411 9.67 8.92 -30.54
C PHE A 411 9.34 10.37 -30.18
N ASP A 412 8.35 10.95 -30.87
CA ASP A 412 7.98 12.36 -30.77
C ASP A 412 6.67 12.61 -30.01
N LYS A 413 5.98 11.56 -29.56
CA LYS A 413 4.67 11.65 -28.90
C LYS A 413 4.56 10.72 -27.70
N LEU A 414 3.98 11.23 -26.62
CA LEU A 414 3.56 10.45 -25.47
C LEU A 414 2.04 10.54 -25.30
N LEU A 415 1.36 9.40 -25.19
CA LEU A 415 0.01 9.31 -24.64
C LEU A 415 0.11 9.42 -23.11
N PHE A 416 -0.81 10.15 -22.49
CA PHE A 416 -0.97 10.18 -21.03
C PHE A 416 -2.41 10.60 -20.67
N LEU A 417 -2.80 10.41 -19.41
CA LEU A 417 -4.07 10.90 -18.88
C LEU A 417 -3.87 12.11 -17.97
N LYS A 418 -4.82 13.04 -17.99
CA LYS A 418 -5.04 13.94 -16.85
C LYS A 418 -6.18 13.37 -16.03
N ARG A 419 -5.99 13.19 -14.71
CA ARG A 419 -7.06 12.75 -13.79
C ARG A 419 -6.76 13.18 -12.36
N HIS A 420 -7.79 13.20 -11.53
CA HIS A 420 -7.62 13.31 -10.08
C HIS A 420 -7.43 11.93 -9.45
N LEU A 421 -6.74 11.89 -8.30
CA LEU A 421 -6.77 10.72 -7.43
C LEU A 421 -8.21 10.41 -6.99
N CYS A 422 -8.52 9.13 -6.75
CA CYS A 422 -9.84 8.73 -6.29
C CYS A 422 -10.12 9.30 -4.88
N ILE A 423 -11.41 9.41 -4.53
CA ILE A 423 -11.82 10.05 -3.27
C ILE A 423 -11.68 9.13 -2.04
N TYR A 424 -11.40 7.84 -2.24
CA TYR A 424 -11.32 6.86 -1.17
C TYR A 424 -10.02 6.06 -1.24
N ASN A 425 -9.26 6.07 -0.15
CA ASN A 425 -7.87 5.59 -0.14
C ASN A 425 -7.77 4.12 0.24
N HIS A 426 -7.79 3.25 -0.78
CA HIS A 426 -7.51 1.82 -0.67
C HIS A 426 -7.28 1.24 -2.07
N MET A 427 -6.45 0.19 -2.19
CA MET A 427 -5.93 -0.26 -3.49
C MET A 427 -7.03 -0.73 -4.45
N CYS A 428 -8.16 -1.20 -3.92
CA CYS A 428 -9.28 -1.64 -4.74
C CYS A 428 -10.17 -0.48 -5.19
N ASP A 429 -10.45 0.43 -4.28
CA ASP A 429 -11.53 1.39 -4.41
C ASP A 429 -11.25 2.44 -5.49
N GLN A 430 -9.98 2.66 -5.85
CA GLN A 430 -9.58 3.55 -6.95
C GLN A 430 -10.09 3.12 -8.34
N TYR A 431 -10.54 1.86 -8.48
CA TYR A 431 -11.08 1.30 -9.73
C TYR A 431 -12.60 1.15 -9.72
N TYR A 432 -13.29 1.63 -8.69
CA TYR A 432 -14.74 1.76 -8.72
C TYR A 432 -15.12 3.14 -9.25
N GLY A 433 -15.89 3.20 -10.33
CA GLY A 433 -16.32 4.48 -10.92
C GLY A 433 -17.13 5.36 -9.96
N VAL A 434 -17.74 4.77 -8.92
CA VAL A 434 -18.43 5.48 -7.84
C VAL A 434 -17.50 6.34 -6.97
N THR A 435 -16.21 6.00 -6.86
CA THR A 435 -15.20 6.76 -6.10
C THR A 435 -14.39 7.72 -6.98
N ALA A 436 -14.66 7.72 -8.29
CA ALA A 436 -13.99 8.59 -9.24
C ALA A 436 -14.36 10.05 -9.00
N ARG A 437 -13.37 10.93 -9.11
CA ARG A 437 -13.59 12.39 -9.14
C ARG A 437 -13.57 12.84 -10.61
N PRO A 438 -14.61 13.55 -11.09
CA PRO A 438 -14.60 14.08 -12.45
C PRO A 438 -13.40 14.99 -12.70
N GLY A 439 -12.81 14.90 -13.88
CA GLY A 439 -11.76 15.81 -14.33
C GLY A 439 -10.83 15.19 -15.36
N GLY A 440 -10.18 16.06 -16.15
CA GLY A 440 -9.12 15.69 -17.08
C GLY A 440 -9.59 15.11 -18.41
N SER A 441 -8.68 14.40 -19.09
CA SER A 441 -8.80 14.02 -20.50
C SER A 441 -7.71 13.02 -20.92
N VAL A 442 -7.90 12.39 -22.09
CA VAL A 442 -6.85 11.63 -22.78
C VAL A 442 -5.98 12.61 -23.57
N CYS A 443 -4.70 12.71 -23.26
CA CYS A 443 -3.80 13.72 -23.80
C CYS A 443 -2.67 13.12 -24.63
N VAL A 444 -2.15 13.91 -25.59
CA VAL A 444 -0.86 13.66 -26.24
C VAL A 444 0.08 14.81 -25.91
N LEU A 445 1.26 14.47 -25.38
CA LEU A 445 2.40 15.37 -25.28
C LEU A 445 3.26 15.20 -26.54
N GLU A 446 3.28 16.23 -27.37
CA GLU A 446 4.08 16.26 -28.60
C GLU A 446 5.45 16.88 -28.34
N ARG A 447 6.48 16.33 -28.98
CA ARG A 447 7.89 16.73 -28.86
C ARG A 447 8.34 16.81 -27.38
N PRO A 448 8.15 15.74 -26.59
CA PRO A 448 8.36 15.73 -25.13
C PRO A 448 9.81 16.04 -24.71
N PHE A 449 10.77 15.82 -25.61
CA PHE A 449 12.21 16.04 -25.38
C PHE A 449 12.71 17.34 -26.01
N SER A 450 11.80 18.26 -26.37
CA SER A 450 12.09 19.54 -27.00
C SER A 450 11.53 20.70 -26.18
N PRO A 451 12.15 21.90 -26.24
CA PRO A 451 11.55 23.13 -25.71
C PRO A 451 10.16 23.44 -26.26
N ASP A 452 9.86 22.99 -27.48
CA ASP A 452 8.58 23.22 -28.17
C ASP A 452 7.49 22.21 -27.80
N ALA A 453 7.62 21.57 -26.63
CA ALA A 453 6.66 20.61 -26.14
C ALA A 453 5.25 21.23 -26.05
N THR A 454 4.25 20.50 -26.54
CA THR A 454 2.85 20.93 -26.53
C THR A 454 1.94 19.79 -26.12
N VAL A 455 0.92 20.10 -25.32
CA VAL A 455 -0.12 19.14 -24.97
C VAL A 455 -1.39 19.44 -25.74
N ARG A 456 -2.01 18.40 -26.26
CA ARG A 456 -3.36 18.46 -26.82
C ARG A 456 -4.25 17.38 -26.22
N ASP A 457 -5.52 17.68 -26.06
CA ASP A 457 -6.55 16.68 -25.80
C ASP A 457 -6.79 15.88 -27.09
N LEU A 458 -6.60 14.56 -27.02
CA LEU A 458 -6.73 13.65 -28.15
C LEU A 458 -8.18 13.50 -28.60
N LEU A 459 -9.13 13.63 -27.66
CA LEU A 459 -10.55 13.36 -27.88
C LEU A 459 -11.42 14.63 -27.95
N ALA A 460 -10.81 15.83 -27.92
CA ALA A 460 -11.52 17.11 -27.87
C ALA A 460 -12.64 17.27 -28.93
N ASN A 461 -12.40 16.72 -30.12
CA ASN A 461 -13.32 16.77 -31.26
C ASN A 461 -14.01 15.44 -31.57
N SER A 462 -13.75 14.41 -30.77
CA SER A 462 -14.29 13.07 -30.98
C SER A 462 -15.68 12.95 -30.39
N VAL A 463 -16.54 12.19 -31.08
CA VAL A 463 -17.83 11.74 -30.56
C VAL A 463 -17.84 10.22 -30.58
N VAL A 464 -18.49 9.60 -29.60
CA VAL A 464 -18.62 8.14 -29.56
C VAL A 464 -19.45 7.68 -30.76
N GLU A 465 -18.91 6.77 -31.56
CA GLU A 465 -19.53 6.29 -32.80
C GLU A 465 -20.41 5.05 -32.56
N ARG A 466 -20.07 4.25 -31.53
CA ARG A 466 -20.75 3.00 -31.17
C ARG A 466 -20.85 2.84 -29.65
N GLY A 467 -21.94 2.21 -29.22
CA GLY A 467 -22.24 1.86 -27.82
C GLY A 467 -23.29 2.78 -27.20
N ARG A 468 -23.52 2.65 -25.90
CA ARG A 468 -24.56 3.39 -25.16
C ARG A 468 -24.38 4.90 -25.25
N LEU A 469 -23.15 5.38 -25.27
CA LEU A 469 -22.82 6.81 -25.35
C LEU A 469 -22.75 7.37 -26.78
N LYS A 470 -23.22 6.62 -27.79
CA LYS A 470 -23.19 7.06 -29.19
C LYS A 470 -23.73 8.50 -29.36
N GLY A 471 -22.98 9.32 -30.10
CA GLY A 471 -23.28 10.72 -30.36
C GLY A 471 -22.83 11.70 -29.26
N GLN A 472 -22.29 11.20 -28.14
CA GLN A 472 -21.81 12.04 -27.04
C GLN A 472 -20.29 12.23 -27.11
N LYS A 473 -19.81 13.37 -26.60
CA LYS A 473 -18.39 13.58 -26.32
C LYS A 473 -18.06 13.03 -24.94
N LEU A 474 -16.88 12.44 -24.77
CA LEU A 474 -16.34 12.15 -23.45
C LEU A 474 -15.71 13.42 -22.89
N SER A 475 -16.05 13.79 -21.67
CA SER A 475 -15.53 15.00 -21.03
C SER A 475 -15.22 14.74 -19.57
N GLY A 476 -14.11 15.31 -19.08
CA GLY A 476 -13.80 15.41 -17.65
C GLY A 476 -14.66 16.43 -16.90
N GLY A 477 -15.42 17.27 -17.62
CA GLY A 477 -16.20 18.35 -17.03
C GLY A 477 -15.34 19.52 -16.54
N PRO A 478 -15.93 20.44 -15.76
CA PRO A 478 -15.20 21.58 -15.22
C PRO A 478 -14.20 21.16 -14.14
N MET A 479 -13.03 21.80 -14.14
CA MET A 479 -12.04 21.68 -13.06
C MET A 479 -12.59 22.31 -11.77
N LYS A 480 -13.23 21.50 -10.92
CA LYS A 480 -13.88 21.92 -9.68
C LYS A 480 -13.50 20.99 -8.52
N ASP A 481 -13.27 21.58 -7.35
CA ASP A 481 -13.04 20.84 -6.11
C ASP A 481 -14.37 20.30 -5.53
N TYR A 482 -14.92 19.24 -6.12
CA TYR A 482 -16.14 18.57 -5.64
C TYR A 482 -15.97 18.03 -4.21
N LYS A 483 -16.98 18.26 -3.37
CA LYS A 483 -17.07 17.69 -2.01
C LYS A 483 -17.82 16.37 -2.06
N LEU A 484 -17.08 15.29 -2.22
CA LEU A 484 -17.61 13.93 -2.28
C LEU A 484 -17.16 13.13 -1.05
N GLY A 485 -18.03 12.24 -0.57
CA GLY A 485 -17.74 11.30 0.51
C GLY A 485 -18.23 9.90 0.18
N PHE A 486 -17.36 8.90 0.38
CA PHE A 486 -17.70 7.49 0.26
C PHE A 486 -17.60 6.82 1.63
N ASP A 487 -18.64 6.08 2.03
CA ASP A 487 -18.74 5.51 3.37
C ASP A 487 -17.98 4.17 3.54
N GLY A 488 -17.44 3.61 2.45
CA GLY A 488 -16.83 2.27 2.44
C GLY A 488 -17.85 1.12 2.51
N LEU A 489 -19.14 1.43 2.52
CA LEU A 489 -20.29 0.52 2.48
C LEU A 489 -21.06 0.66 1.16
N GLY A 490 -20.43 1.26 0.15
CA GLY A 490 -20.99 1.35 -1.18
C GLY A 490 -21.89 2.55 -1.43
N ASN A 491 -21.93 3.55 -0.54
CA ASN A 491 -22.74 4.76 -0.76
C ASN A 491 -21.89 6.00 -0.97
N LEU A 492 -22.19 6.73 -2.05
CA LEU A 492 -21.62 8.03 -2.37
C LEU A 492 -22.54 9.16 -1.89
N SER A 493 -21.96 10.15 -1.24
CA SER A 493 -22.63 11.36 -0.74
C SER A 493 -21.89 12.63 -1.19
N GLY A 494 -22.55 13.78 -1.08
CA GLY A 494 -21.97 15.09 -1.43
C GLY A 494 -22.43 15.63 -2.77
N ASP A 495 -21.63 16.49 -3.39
CA ASP A 495 -21.99 17.30 -4.57
C ASP A 495 -22.49 16.46 -5.76
N GLU A 496 -23.40 17.03 -6.56
CA GLU A 496 -23.67 16.53 -7.91
C GLU A 496 -22.49 16.82 -8.85
N THR A 497 -22.17 15.82 -9.68
CA THR A 497 -20.98 15.80 -10.53
C THR A 497 -21.32 16.10 -11.98
N GLU A 498 -20.46 16.89 -12.61
CA GLU A 498 -20.51 17.21 -14.03
C GLU A 498 -19.21 16.75 -14.71
N GLY A 499 -19.35 16.04 -15.82
CA GLY A 499 -18.25 15.34 -16.46
C GLY A 499 -17.90 14.02 -15.79
N GLY A 500 -16.94 13.32 -16.38
CA GLY A 500 -16.49 11.99 -15.99
C GLY A 500 -15.00 11.94 -15.64
N SER A 501 -14.46 10.73 -15.55
CA SER A 501 -13.06 10.47 -15.24
C SER A 501 -12.49 9.39 -16.16
N PHE A 502 -11.20 9.49 -16.47
CA PHE A 502 -10.46 8.59 -17.35
C PHE A 502 -9.40 7.83 -16.55
N ILE A 503 -9.24 6.54 -16.82
CA ILE A 503 -8.19 5.70 -16.23
C ILE A 503 -7.61 4.71 -17.25
N SER A 504 -6.44 4.17 -16.92
CA SER A 504 -5.90 2.94 -17.51
C SER A 504 -5.77 2.94 -19.04
N PRO A 505 -4.97 3.84 -19.64
CA PRO A 505 -4.77 3.82 -21.08
C PRO A 505 -3.83 2.68 -21.50
N ASP A 506 -3.97 2.21 -22.74
CA ASP A 506 -2.98 1.37 -23.41
C ASP A 506 -2.82 1.74 -24.89
N VAL A 507 -1.63 1.47 -25.42
CA VAL A 507 -1.25 1.73 -26.82
C VAL A 507 -0.99 0.42 -27.54
N SER A 508 -1.70 0.24 -28.65
CA SER A 508 -1.50 -0.90 -29.57
C SER A 508 -0.06 -1.00 -30.07
N PHE A 509 0.38 -2.20 -30.42
CA PHE A 509 1.78 -2.45 -30.80
C PHE A 509 2.25 -1.65 -32.02
N ASP A 510 1.35 -1.29 -32.94
CA ASP A 510 1.68 -0.46 -34.10
C ASP A 510 1.58 1.05 -33.83
N GLY A 511 1.20 1.45 -32.61
CA GLY A 511 1.04 2.84 -32.19
C GLY A 511 -0.15 3.56 -32.81
N LYS A 512 -1.08 2.86 -33.48
CA LYS A 512 -2.17 3.50 -34.26
C LYS A 512 -3.50 3.54 -33.52
N GLN A 513 -3.67 2.73 -32.49
CA GLN A 513 -4.88 2.66 -31.67
C GLN A 513 -4.55 2.78 -30.19
N ILE A 514 -5.51 3.36 -29.46
CA ILE A 514 -5.50 3.46 -28.02
C ILE A 514 -6.74 2.79 -27.44
N ALA A 515 -6.62 2.28 -26.22
CA ALA A 515 -7.73 1.87 -25.38
C ALA A 515 -7.61 2.56 -24.02
N PHE A 516 -8.73 2.77 -23.34
CA PHE A 516 -8.77 3.38 -22.01
C PHE A 516 -10.12 3.07 -21.35
N ALA A 517 -10.27 3.37 -20.06
CA ALA A 517 -11.56 3.28 -19.39
C ALA A 517 -12.10 4.66 -18.97
N TYR A 518 -13.41 4.82 -19.04
CA TYR A 518 -14.11 6.07 -18.72
C TYR A 518 -15.39 5.79 -17.93
N VAL A 519 -15.70 6.69 -16.99
CA VAL A 519 -16.95 6.70 -16.22
C VAL A 519 -17.58 8.09 -16.29
N GLU A 520 -18.89 8.19 -16.49
CA GLU A 520 -19.59 9.48 -16.55
C GLU A 520 -19.71 10.21 -15.21
N CYS A 521 -19.41 9.53 -14.11
CA CYS A 521 -19.64 9.99 -12.75
C CYS A 521 -21.08 10.50 -12.55
N ARG A 522 -22.09 9.79 -13.05
CA ARG A 522 -23.52 10.15 -12.92
C ARG A 522 -24.38 8.92 -12.69
N GLY A 523 -25.62 9.13 -12.26
CA GLY A 523 -26.56 8.03 -11.97
C GLY A 523 -26.63 7.69 -10.48
N GLU A 524 -27.22 6.53 -10.17
CA GLU A 524 -27.48 6.10 -8.80
C GLU A 524 -26.17 5.99 -8.00
N ARG A 525 -26.26 6.35 -6.71
CA ARG A 525 -25.09 6.52 -5.83
C ARG A 525 -24.91 5.40 -4.82
N GLY A 526 -25.79 4.41 -4.84
CA GLY A 526 -25.79 3.28 -3.92
C GLY A 526 -25.24 2.02 -4.58
N HIS A 527 -24.81 1.10 -3.73
CA HIS A 527 -24.37 -0.23 -4.10
C HIS A 527 -25.55 -1.21 -4.12
N THR A 528 -25.59 -2.08 -5.12
CA THR A 528 -26.50 -3.23 -5.17
C THR A 528 -25.74 -4.52 -4.92
N GLU A 529 -26.31 -5.41 -4.11
CA GLU A 529 -25.79 -6.77 -3.93
C GLU A 529 -25.84 -7.57 -5.24
N HIS A 530 -24.76 -8.30 -5.52
CA HIS A 530 -24.67 -9.17 -6.69
C HIS A 530 -25.35 -10.52 -6.45
N THR A 531 -26.68 -10.49 -6.37
CA THR A 531 -27.52 -11.69 -6.26
C THR A 531 -28.06 -12.17 -7.62
N ASP A 532 -27.95 -11.33 -8.65
CA ASP A 532 -28.27 -11.64 -10.03
C ASP A 532 -26.99 -11.52 -10.86
N PRO A 533 -26.43 -12.65 -11.37
CA PRO A 533 -25.17 -12.65 -12.10
C PRO A 533 -25.25 -11.90 -13.45
N SER A 534 -26.46 -11.57 -13.93
CA SER A 534 -26.66 -10.79 -15.14
C SER A 534 -26.49 -9.27 -14.94
N ARG A 535 -26.24 -8.81 -13.71
CA ARG A 535 -25.97 -7.41 -13.37
C ARG A 535 -24.79 -7.29 -12.40
N GLY A 536 -24.06 -6.19 -12.48
CA GLY A 536 -23.04 -5.83 -11.50
C GLY A 536 -23.61 -5.04 -10.32
N HIS A 537 -22.72 -4.31 -9.65
CA HIS A 537 -22.92 -3.74 -8.32
C HIS A 537 -23.36 -2.28 -8.33
N TRP A 538 -23.19 -1.58 -9.44
CA TRP A 538 -23.27 -0.12 -9.52
C TRP A 538 -24.16 0.32 -10.67
N ASP A 539 -24.62 1.58 -10.65
CA ASP A 539 -25.23 2.16 -11.85
C ASP A 539 -24.20 2.24 -12.99
N LYS A 540 -24.67 2.05 -14.22
CA LYS A 540 -23.82 2.07 -15.41
C LYS A 540 -23.05 3.39 -15.60
N GLY A 541 -23.58 4.54 -15.17
CA GLY A 541 -22.88 5.83 -15.20
C GLY A 541 -21.91 6.05 -14.03
N ARG A 542 -21.87 5.11 -13.08
CA ARG A 542 -20.91 5.00 -11.97
C ARG A 542 -19.99 3.78 -12.12
N SER A 543 -20.03 3.11 -13.26
CA SER A 543 -19.10 2.04 -13.61
C SER A 543 -18.12 2.51 -14.68
N TYR A 544 -16.86 2.15 -14.55
CA TYR A 544 -15.90 2.32 -15.64
C TYR A 544 -16.23 1.37 -16.80
N HIS A 545 -16.18 1.89 -18.02
CA HIS A 545 -16.34 1.12 -19.27
C HIS A 545 -15.12 1.28 -20.15
N VAL A 546 -14.77 0.24 -20.92
CA VAL A 546 -13.63 0.28 -21.85
C VAL A 546 -14.04 0.94 -23.17
N PHE A 547 -13.18 1.85 -23.64
CA PHE A 547 -13.27 2.52 -24.92
C PHE A 547 -12.02 2.26 -25.75
N LYS A 548 -12.17 2.40 -27.08
CA LYS A 548 -11.07 2.33 -28.05
C LYS A 548 -11.20 3.48 -29.04
N ALA A 549 -10.07 4.03 -29.46
CA ALA A 549 -10.01 5.04 -30.52
C ALA A 549 -8.74 4.87 -31.36
N ASN A 550 -8.70 5.49 -32.53
CA ASN A 550 -7.45 5.70 -33.24
C ASN A 550 -6.59 6.74 -32.51
N ALA A 551 -5.27 6.67 -32.69
CA ALA A 551 -4.29 7.58 -32.07
C ALA A 551 -4.43 9.05 -32.53
N ASP A 552 -5.20 9.30 -33.60
CA ASP A 552 -5.57 10.64 -34.08
C ASP A 552 -6.88 11.18 -33.47
N GLY A 553 -7.57 10.37 -32.64
CA GLY A 553 -8.85 10.70 -32.02
C GLY A 553 -10.08 10.24 -32.79
N SER A 554 -9.95 9.74 -34.02
CA SER A 554 -11.08 9.20 -34.79
C SER A 554 -11.53 7.83 -34.28
N ARG A 555 -12.72 7.36 -34.69
CA ARG A 555 -13.24 6.02 -34.38
C ARG A 555 -13.33 5.72 -32.90
N LEU A 556 -13.84 6.67 -32.13
CA LEU A 556 -14.08 6.48 -30.70
C LEU A 556 -15.27 5.52 -30.51
N GLU A 557 -15.01 4.34 -29.98
CA GLU A 557 -15.98 3.27 -29.78
C GLU A 557 -16.02 2.89 -28.30
N GLN A 558 -17.22 2.77 -27.72
CA GLN A 558 -17.43 2.13 -26.44
C GLN A 558 -17.48 0.61 -26.65
N LEU A 559 -16.55 -0.12 -26.04
CA LEU A 559 -16.43 -1.57 -26.17
C LEU A 559 -17.27 -2.33 -25.15
N THR A 560 -17.42 -1.78 -23.94
CA THR A 560 -18.19 -2.42 -22.87
C THR A 560 -19.28 -1.52 -22.29
N ASP A 561 -20.31 -2.15 -21.72
CA ASP A 561 -21.43 -1.47 -21.08
C ASP A 561 -22.04 -2.36 -19.97
N GLY A 562 -22.86 -1.75 -19.13
CA GLY A 562 -23.61 -2.40 -18.05
C GLY A 562 -23.24 -1.86 -16.68
N THR A 563 -23.43 -2.69 -15.66
CA THR A 563 -23.35 -2.29 -14.24
C THR A 563 -22.08 -2.82 -13.55
N TRP A 564 -21.06 -3.14 -14.34
CA TRP A 564 -19.75 -3.66 -13.90
C TRP A 564 -18.66 -2.65 -14.19
N ASN A 565 -17.73 -2.46 -13.25
CA ASN A 565 -16.48 -1.76 -13.54
C ASN A 565 -15.58 -2.62 -14.42
N GLU A 566 -15.11 -2.02 -15.50
CA GLU A 566 -14.24 -2.63 -16.50
C GLU A 566 -13.13 -1.65 -16.88
N PHE A 567 -11.89 -2.04 -16.63
CA PHE A 567 -10.72 -1.16 -16.71
C PHE A 567 -9.45 -1.94 -17.04
N ASP A 568 -8.31 -1.24 -17.10
CA ASP A 568 -7.01 -1.80 -17.53
C ASP A 568 -7.03 -2.58 -18.85
N PRO A 569 -7.58 -2.01 -19.95
CA PRO A 569 -7.45 -2.65 -21.25
C PRO A 569 -5.97 -2.82 -21.65
N CYS A 570 -5.63 -3.97 -22.21
CA CYS A 570 -4.31 -4.29 -22.72
C CYS A 570 -4.41 -4.99 -24.08
N PHE A 571 -3.77 -4.42 -25.10
CA PHE A 571 -3.75 -5.03 -26.44
C PHE A 571 -2.90 -6.31 -26.44
N MET A 572 -3.49 -7.41 -26.93
CA MET A 572 -2.78 -8.69 -27.08
C MET A 572 -2.24 -8.90 -28.50
N PRO A 573 -1.17 -9.69 -28.68
CA PRO A 573 -0.63 -9.99 -30.01
C PRO A 573 -1.64 -10.62 -30.97
N SER A 574 -2.64 -11.34 -30.46
CA SER A 574 -3.71 -11.94 -31.27
C SER A 574 -4.70 -10.90 -31.85
N GLY A 575 -4.66 -9.65 -31.38
CA GLY A 575 -5.62 -8.59 -31.73
C GLY A 575 -6.82 -8.51 -30.79
N ARG A 576 -6.95 -9.45 -29.85
CA ARG A 576 -7.89 -9.38 -28.71
C ARG A 576 -7.40 -8.37 -27.68
N ILE A 577 -8.25 -8.01 -26.72
CA ILE A 577 -7.96 -7.06 -25.65
C ILE A 577 -8.20 -7.76 -24.32
N ALA A 578 -7.15 -7.90 -23.50
CA ALA A 578 -7.27 -8.32 -22.10
C ALA A 578 -7.69 -7.12 -21.24
N PHE A 579 -8.42 -7.34 -20.15
CA PHE A 579 -8.89 -6.29 -19.25
C PHE A 579 -9.31 -6.86 -17.89
N ILE A 580 -9.56 -5.99 -16.92
CA ILE A 580 -10.06 -6.35 -15.58
C ILE A 580 -11.56 -6.04 -15.49
N SER A 581 -12.36 -6.96 -14.92
CA SER A 581 -13.82 -6.86 -14.89
C SER A 581 -14.45 -7.44 -13.62
N GLU A 582 -15.49 -6.78 -13.11
CA GLU A 582 -16.36 -7.28 -12.03
C GLU A 582 -17.34 -8.39 -12.47
N ARG A 583 -17.36 -8.79 -13.75
CA ARG A 583 -18.35 -9.74 -14.30
C ARG A 583 -18.36 -11.12 -13.65
N ARG A 584 -17.24 -11.54 -13.05
CA ARG A 584 -17.17 -12.81 -12.30
C ARG A 584 -18.03 -12.76 -11.02
N GLY A 585 -18.29 -11.57 -10.49
CA GLY A 585 -19.10 -11.37 -9.29
C GLY A 585 -18.31 -11.48 -7.98
N GLY A 586 -19.01 -11.52 -6.86
CA GLY A 586 -18.46 -11.77 -5.52
C GLY A 586 -17.73 -10.59 -4.87
N TYR A 587 -17.25 -10.83 -3.64
CA TYR A 587 -16.73 -9.80 -2.75
C TYR A 587 -15.44 -10.18 -2.06
N LEU A 588 -14.62 -9.17 -1.78
CA LEU A 588 -13.45 -9.27 -0.93
C LEU A 588 -13.83 -9.42 0.56
N ARG A 589 -12.96 -10.14 1.29
CA ARG A 589 -13.09 -10.54 2.71
C ARG A 589 -12.65 -9.49 3.76
N CYS A 590 -12.10 -8.33 3.35
CA CYS A 590 -11.47 -7.34 4.24
C CYS A 590 -12.43 -6.31 4.87
N GLY A 591 -13.60 -6.75 5.35
CA GLY A 591 -14.43 -5.94 6.26
C GLY A 591 -15.07 -4.68 5.68
N ARG A 592 -15.34 -4.63 4.37
CA ARG A 592 -16.06 -3.56 3.65
C ARG A 592 -16.89 -4.13 2.50
N ILE A 593 -17.70 -3.30 1.83
CA ILE A 593 -18.32 -3.65 0.54
C ILE A 593 -17.29 -3.35 -0.54
N CYS A 594 -16.62 -4.40 -1.01
CA CYS A 594 -15.53 -4.34 -1.97
C CYS A 594 -15.74 -5.45 -3.01
N PRO A 595 -16.51 -5.19 -4.08
CA PRO A 595 -16.71 -6.13 -5.18
C PRO A 595 -15.40 -6.61 -5.80
N THR A 596 -15.36 -7.87 -6.22
CA THR A 596 -14.16 -8.42 -6.84
C THR A 596 -14.17 -8.21 -8.36
N TYR A 597 -13.03 -7.80 -8.91
CA TYR A 597 -12.74 -7.78 -10.34
C TYR A 597 -11.56 -8.71 -10.68
N THR A 598 -11.66 -9.41 -11.82
CA THR A 598 -10.68 -10.42 -12.27
C THR A 598 -10.32 -10.29 -13.75
N LEU A 599 -9.27 -10.99 -14.18
CA LEU A 599 -8.78 -10.97 -15.56
C LEU A 599 -9.78 -11.58 -16.55
N HIS A 600 -10.10 -10.80 -17.59
CA HIS A 600 -10.95 -11.16 -18.72
C HIS A 600 -10.26 -10.79 -20.04
N ASP A 601 -10.84 -11.22 -21.16
CA ASP A 601 -10.52 -10.66 -22.46
C ASP A 601 -11.77 -10.53 -23.34
N MET A 602 -11.61 -9.83 -24.47
CA MET A 602 -12.65 -9.64 -25.48
C MET A 602 -12.08 -9.61 -26.88
N ALA A 603 -12.93 -9.84 -27.88
CA ALA A 603 -12.61 -9.54 -29.26
C ALA A 603 -12.37 -8.03 -29.46
N ALA A 604 -11.68 -7.66 -30.54
CA ALA A 604 -11.31 -6.27 -30.82
C ALA A 604 -12.51 -5.30 -30.92
N ASP A 605 -13.71 -5.83 -31.17
CA ASP A 605 -14.96 -5.10 -31.32
C ASP A 605 -15.83 -5.07 -30.05
N GLY A 606 -15.30 -5.57 -28.92
CA GLY A 606 -16.02 -5.65 -27.64
C GLY A 606 -16.88 -6.90 -27.46
N GLY A 607 -17.01 -7.75 -28.48
CA GLY A 607 -17.74 -9.01 -28.38
C GLY A 607 -16.94 -10.14 -27.72
N ASP A 608 -17.57 -11.31 -27.54
CA ASP A 608 -16.93 -12.55 -27.09
C ASP A 608 -16.06 -12.37 -25.82
N ILE A 609 -16.66 -11.77 -24.78
CA ILE A 609 -15.99 -11.58 -23.48
C ILE A 609 -15.76 -12.95 -22.83
N ARG A 610 -14.52 -13.25 -22.44
CA ARG A 610 -14.13 -14.50 -21.76
C ARG A 610 -13.55 -14.19 -20.38
N CYS A 611 -13.99 -14.92 -19.35
CA CYS A 611 -13.33 -14.91 -18.05
C CYS A 611 -12.05 -15.77 -18.12
N LEU A 612 -10.90 -15.15 -17.91
CA LEU A 612 -9.59 -15.83 -17.92
C LEU A 612 -9.18 -16.32 -16.53
N SER A 613 -9.65 -15.64 -15.49
CA SER A 613 -9.34 -15.93 -14.09
C SER A 613 -10.60 -15.99 -13.22
N PRO A 614 -10.96 -17.17 -12.68
CA PRO A 614 -12.07 -17.33 -11.74
C PRO A 614 -11.69 -17.04 -10.28
N HIS A 615 -10.55 -16.39 -10.02
CA HIS A 615 -9.99 -16.18 -8.69
C HIS A 615 -10.94 -15.37 -7.77
N GLU A 616 -11.02 -15.71 -6.48
CA GLU A 616 -12.01 -15.16 -5.54
C GLU A 616 -11.78 -13.69 -5.15
N THR A 617 -10.54 -13.20 -5.25
CA THR A 617 -10.10 -11.83 -4.90
C THR A 617 -9.61 -11.00 -6.10
N ASN A 618 -9.34 -9.72 -5.84
CA ASN A 618 -9.01 -8.71 -6.84
C ASN A 618 -7.68 -8.94 -7.58
N GLU A 619 -7.68 -8.55 -8.85
CA GLU A 619 -6.55 -8.62 -9.80
C GLU A 619 -6.41 -7.28 -10.56
N TRP A 620 -5.19 -6.89 -10.97
CA TRP A 620 -4.93 -5.56 -11.53
C TRP A 620 -3.90 -5.57 -12.67
N HIS A 621 -3.97 -4.53 -13.51
CA HIS A 621 -2.89 -4.10 -14.41
C HIS A 621 -2.30 -5.20 -15.30
N PRO A 622 -3.12 -5.91 -16.10
CA PRO A 622 -2.57 -6.80 -17.11
C PRO A 622 -1.68 -6.05 -18.10
N SER A 623 -0.54 -6.64 -18.44
CA SER A 623 0.30 -6.25 -19.56
C SER A 623 0.85 -7.49 -20.28
N VAL A 624 1.37 -7.34 -21.49
CA VAL A 624 1.93 -8.47 -22.26
C VAL A 624 3.44 -8.51 -22.08
N ALA A 625 3.96 -9.64 -21.63
CA ALA A 625 5.38 -9.90 -21.48
C ALA A 625 6.08 -10.15 -22.84
N ASN A 626 7.42 -10.11 -22.85
CA ASN A 626 8.23 -10.27 -24.06
C ASN A 626 8.04 -11.62 -24.77
N ASP A 627 7.57 -12.65 -24.06
CA ASP A 627 7.28 -13.99 -24.57
C ASP A 627 5.83 -14.17 -25.05
N GLY A 628 4.99 -13.14 -24.93
CA GLY A 628 3.58 -13.16 -25.32
C GLY A 628 2.61 -13.62 -24.23
N LEU A 629 3.09 -13.96 -23.03
CA LEU A 629 2.24 -14.22 -21.87
C LEU A 629 1.63 -12.92 -21.34
N ILE A 630 0.50 -13.00 -20.65
CA ILE A 630 -0.04 -11.90 -19.85
C ILE A 630 0.65 -11.93 -18.49
N VAL A 631 1.16 -10.79 -18.02
CA VAL A 631 1.58 -10.54 -16.64
C VAL A 631 0.58 -9.60 -15.97
N TRP A 632 0.16 -9.89 -14.74
CA TRP A 632 -0.75 -9.03 -13.97
C TRP A 632 -0.53 -9.22 -12.48
N THR A 633 -1.08 -8.34 -11.65
CA THR A 633 -0.99 -8.48 -10.19
C THR A 633 -2.23 -9.18 -9.65
N ARG A 634 -2.05 -10.19 -8.78
CA ARG A 634 -3.16 -10.88 -8.10
C ARG A 634 -2.99 -10.77 -6.60
N TRP A 635 -4.10 -10.54 -5.90
CA TRP A 635 -4.17 -10.70 -4.45
C TRP A 635 -4.40 -12.15 -4.04
N ASP A 636 -3.36 -12.94 -3.80
CA ASP A 636 -3.50 -14.36 -3.42
C ASP A 636 -3.82 -14.53 -1.92
N TYR A 637 -5.04 -14.16 -1.51
CA TYR A 637 -5.50 -14.15 -0.11
C TYR A 637 -6.01 -15.50 0.40
N VAL A 638 -5.97 -16.58 -0.40
CA VAL A 638 -6.54 -17.88 -0.01
C VAL A 638 -5.76 -18.49 1.14
N ASP A 639 -6.42 -18.57 2.30
CA ASP A 639 -5.84 -19.02 3.56
C ASP A 639 -4.52 -18.31 3.90
N ARG A 640 -4.28 -17.06 3.47
CA ARG A 640 -3.04 -16.30 3.70
C ARG A 640 -3.25 -15.02 4.51
N HIS A 641 -2.18 -14.27 4.76
CA HIS A 641 -2.27 -12.94 5.33
C HIS A 641 -2.78 -11.93 4.29
N GLY A 642 -3.75 -11.09 4.68
CA GLY A 642 -4.46 -10.21 3.74
C GLY A 642 -3.63 -9.08 3.14
N VAL A 643 -2.46 -8.77 3.69
CA VAL A 643 -1.76 -7.54 3.31
C VAL A 643 -0.57 -7.75 2.34
N VAL A 644 0.02 -8.93 2.26
CA VAL A 644 1.35 -9.10 1.62
C VAL A 644 1.37 -9.90 0.32
N ALA A 645 0.22 -10.35 -0.16
CA ALA A 645 0.13 -11.32 -1.26
C ALA A 645 -0.36 -10.69 -2.58
N HIS A 646 0.02 -9.45 -2.87
CA HIS A 646 -0.38 -8.70 -4.07
C HIS A 646 0.77 -8.65 -5.07
N MET A 647 1.11 -9.80 -5.65
CA MET A 647 2.37 -9.98 -6.39
C MET A 647 2.12 -10.30 -7.87
N PRO A 648 3.15 -10.23 -8.74
CA PRO A 648 2.99 -10.49 -10.17
C PRO A 648 2.74 -11.96 -10.46
N TRP A 649 1.85 -12.24 -11.42
CA TRP A 649 1.53 -13.56 -11.96
C TRP A 649 1.61 -13.54 -13.48
N THR A 650 1.79 -14.71 -14.09
CA THR A 650 1.82 -14.91 -15.55
C THR A 650 0.82 -15.98 -15.99
N THR A 651 0.24 -15.83 -17.17
CA THR A 651 -0.73 -16.77 -17.77
C THR A 651 -0.71 -16.64 -19.29
N THR A 652 -1.15 -17.68 -19.96
CA THR A 652 -1.38 -17.64 -21.41
C THR A 652 -2.54 -16.71 -21.77
N PRO A 653 -2.61 -16.15 -23.00
CA PRO A 653 -3.69 -15.26 -23.43
C PRO A 653 -5.12 -15.81 -23.29
N ASP A 654 -5.28 -17.14 -23.23
CA ASP A 654 -6.56 -17.82 -23.00
C ASP A 654 -6.74 -18.29 -21.54
N GLY A 655 -5.93 -17.80 -20.59
CA GLY A 655 -6.13 -17.97 -19.16
C GLY A 655 -5.70 -19.33 -18.60
N ARG A 656 -4.84 -20.07 -19.32
CA ARG A 656 -4.22 -21.33 -18.84
C ARG A 656 -2.92 -21.06 -18.11
N ASP A 657 -2.56 -21.99 -17.23
CA ASP A 657 -1.31 -22.07 -16.48
C ASP A 657 -0.92 -20.78 -15.72
N PRO A 658 -1.81 -20.24 -14.85
CA PRO A 658 -1.47 -19.10 -14.00
C PRO A 658 -0.34 -19.46 -13.03
N ARG A 659 0.74 -18.67 -13.02
CA ARG A 659 1.91 -18.88 -12.16
C ARG A 659 2.37 -17.59 -11.53
N ALA A 660 2.55 -17.59 -10.21
CA ALA A 660 3.19 -16.48 -9.52
C ALA A 660 4.62 -16.32 -10.04
N VAL A 661 5.05 -15.09 -10.30
CA VAL A 661 6.42 -14.78 -10.69
C VAL A 661 7.34 -14.99 -9.49
N HIS A 662 6.98 -14.43 -8.33
CA HIS A 662 7.67 -14.61 -7.06
C HIS A 662 6.79 -14.18 -5.88
N GLY A 663 7.30 -14.32 -4.66
CA GLY A 663 6.96 -13.43 -3.56
C GLY A 663 5.76 -13.80 -2.71
N ASN A 664 5.18 -14.97 -2.92
CA ASN A 664 3.92 -15.35 -2.29
C ASN A 664 4.02 -15.72 -0.80
N TYR A 665 5.23 -15.76 -0.20
CA TYR A 665 5.42 -16.17 1.19
C TYR A 665 6.29 -15.23 2.03
N SER A 666 6.45 -14.00 1.55
CA SER A 666 7.39 -13.08 2.16
C SER A 666 6.86 -12.37 3.40
N PHE A 667 7.81 -11.99 4.25
CA PHE A 667 7.54 -11.24 5.47
C PHE A 667 7.24 -9.78 5.17
N ARG A 668 6.10 -9.30 5.69
CA ARG A 668 5.59 -7.94 5.43
C ARG A 668 6.63 -6.82 5.50
N ALA A 669 7.35 -6.72 6.61
CA ALA A 669 8.29 -5.62 6.87
C ALA A 669 9.53 -5.62 5.96
N LYS A 670 9.74 -6.68 5.19
CA LYS A 670 10.97 -6.89 4.42
C LYS A 670 10.82 -6.63 2.92
N ARG A 671 9.63 -6.26 2.46
CA ARG A 671 9.32 -6.12 1.03
C ARG A 671 8.14 -5.14 0.82
N PRO A 672 7.77 -4.80 -0.42
CA PRO A 672 6.55 -4.04 -0.64
C PRO A 672 5.30 -4.88 -0.34
N ASP A 673 4.24 -4.25 0.19
CA ASP A 673 2.94 -4.90 0.40
C ASP A 673 2.30 -5.30 -0.95
N MET A 674 2.55 -4.50 -1.98
CA MET A 674 2.05 -4.71 -3.35
C MET A 674 3.08 -4.38 -4.42
N GLU A 675 3.03 -5.11 -5.53
CA GLU A 675 3.76 -4.82 -6.75
C GLU A 675 2.75 -4.67 -7.90
N LEU A 676 2.53 -3.43 -8.35
CA LEU A 676 1.51 -3.04 -9.34
C LEU A 676 2.15 -2.48 -10.62
N ASP A 677 1.36 -2.24 -11.67
CA ASP A 677 1.81 -1.71 -12.96
C ASP A 677 2.99 -2.49 -13.57
N VAL A 678 2.95 -3.81 -13.44
CA VAL A 678 4.06 -4.67 -13.85
C VAL A 678 4.21 -4.65 -15.36
N ARG A 679 5.38 -4.25 -15.87
CA ARG A 679 5.69 -4.21 -17.31
C ARG A 679 7.01 -4.91 -17.61
N ALA A 680 7.02 -5.71 -18.68
CA ALA A 680 8.25 -6.31 -19.17
C ALA A 680 9.20 -5.24 -19.72
N ILE A 681 10.48 -5.37 -19.40
CA ILE A 681 11.51 -4.45 -19.88
C ILE A 681 11.96 -4.91 -21.29
N PRO A 682 11.95 -4.04 -22.32
CA PRO A 682 12.37 -4.42 -23.67
C PRO A 682 13.77 -5.03 -23.70
N GLY A 683 13.93 -6.15 -24.40
CA GLY A 683 15.22 -6.84 -24.54
C GLY A 683 15.77 -7.47 -23.25
N SER A 684 14.95 -7.54 -22.19
CA SER A 684 15.33 -8.08 -20.89
C SER A 684 14.32 -9.13 -20.40
N PRO A 685 14.75 -10.11 -19.59
CA PRO A 685 13.83 -11.01 -18.89
C PRO A 685 13.23 -10.38 -17.61
N LYS A 686 13.60 -9.15 -17.26
CA LYS A 686 13.17 -8.47 -16.05
C LYS A 686 11.87 -7.67 -16.28
N PHE A 687 11.19 -7.36 -15.18
CA PHE A 687 10.05 -6.45 -15.14
C PHE A 687 10.38 -5.20 -14.33
N ILE A 688 9.69 -4.11 -14.61
CA ILE A 688 9.54 -2.98 -13.69
C ILE A 688 8.16 -3.04 -13.04
N ALA A 689 8.05 -2.62 -11.77
CA ALA A 689 6.80 -2.52 -11.03
C ALA A 689 6.79 -1.32 -10.07
N THR A 690 5.60 -0.88 -9.70
CA THR A 690 5.35 0.09 -8.62
C THR A 690 5.16 -0.66 -7.30
N ALA A 691 6.03 -0.39 -6.32
CA ALA A 691 5.91 -0.87 -4.95
C ALA A 691 4.91 -0.02 -4.15
N ALA A 692 3.67 -0.47 -4.03
CA ALA A 692 2.54 0.31 -3.51
C ALA A 692 2.07 -0.13 -2.10
N PRO A 693 1.38 0.75 -1.33
CA PRO A 693 0.78 0.41 -0.04
C PRO A 693 -0.50 -0.42 -0.23
N HIS A 694 -0.89 -1.17 0.81
CA HIS A 694 -2.17 -1.89 0.83
C HIS A 694 -3.35 -0.91 1.04
N HIS A 695 -3.26 -0.03 2.02
CA HIS A 695 -4.32 0.92 2.36
C HIS A 695 -4.18 2.28 1.61
N GLY A 696 -3.62 2.28 0.40
CA GLY A 696 -3.46 3.48 -0.43
C GLY A 696 -3.75 3.23 -1.91
N GLN A 697 -3.30 4.15 -2.77
CA GLN A 697 -3.47 4.05 -4.23
C GLN A 697 -2.21 3.45 -4.88
N SER A 698 -2.24 3.17 -6.18
CA SER A 698 -1.16 2.48 -6.92
C SER A 698 0.09 3.33 -7.18
N PHE A 699 0.61 3.97 -6.14
CA PHE A 699 1.80 4.82 -6.17
C PHE A 699 2.75 4.44 -5.04
N GLY A 700 4.04 4.74 -5.19
CA GLY A 700 5.09 4.26 -4.29
C GLY A 700 6.49 4.45 -4.85
N SER A 701 7.41 3.57 -4.47
CA SER A 701 8.74 3.50 -5.10
C SER A 701 8.71 2.57 -6.31
N LEU A 702 9.70 2.68 -7.20
CA LEU A 702 9.85 1.79 -8.34
C LEU A 702 10.83 0.66 -8.02
N VAL A 703 10.53 -0.55 -8.49
CA VAL A 703 11.35 -1.74 -8.31
C VAL A 703 11.56 -2.49 -9.64
N ILE A 704 12.68 -3.19 -9.74
CA ILE A 704 12.99 -4.14 -10.81
C ILE A 704 12.82 -5.56 -10.27
N VAL A 705 12.12 -6.41 -11.02
CA VAL A 705 11.88 -7.81 -10.69
C VAL A 705 12.64 -8.70 -11.69
N ASP A 706 13.58 -9.53 -11.22
CA ASP A 706 14.22 -10.57 -12.03
C ASP A 706 13.61 -11.94 -11.69
N PRO A 707 12.75 -12.51 -12.56
CA PRO A 707 12.06 -13.77 -12.30
C PRO A 707 13.01 -14.98 -12.27
N ARG A 708 14.26 -14.83 -12.71
CA ARG A 708 15.26 -15.91 -12.71
C ARG A 708 16.07 -15.95 -11.41
N ALA A 709 16.07 -14.87 -10.65
CA ALA A 709 16.73 -14.82 -9.36
C ALA A 709 16.00 -15.74 -8.37
N LYS A 710 16.76 -16.34 -7.45
CA LYS A 710 16.20 -17.18 -6.41
C LYS A 710 15.28 -16.33 -5.52
N ASP A 711 14.05 -16.79 -5.35
CA ASP A 711 13.15 -16.26 -4.34
C ASP A 711 13.62 -16.71 -2.95
N ASP A 712 14.04 -15.75 -2.13
CA ASP A 712 14.47 -15.95 -0.75
C ASP A 712 13.37 -15.59 0.25
N ASP A 713 12.14 -15.34 -0.23
CA ASP A 713 11.01 -14.81 0.53
C ASP A 713 11.27 -13.40 1.10
N VAL A 714 12.25 -12.69 0.55
CA VAL A 714 12.62 -11.32 0.94
C VAL A 714 12.72 -10.44 -0.31
N MET A 715 13.93 -10.05 -0.71
CA MET A 715 14.24 -9.14 -1.82
C MET A 715 15.13 -9.81 -2.87
N GLY A 716 15.30 -11.14 -2.84
CA GLY A 716 16.15 -11.87 -3.79
C GLY A 716 15.79 -11.56 -5.26
N PRO A 717 14.51 -11.67 -5.67
CA PRO A 717 14.05 -11.31 -7.01
C PRO A 717 13.82 -9.82 -7.24
N VAL A 718 13.86 -8.97 -6.20
CA VAL A 718 13.40 -7.58 -6.26
C VAL A 718 14.53 -6.61 -5.92
N LYS A 719 14.76 -5.61 -6.77
CA LYS A 719 15.73 -4.55 -6.53
C LYS A 719 15.08 -3.17 -6.59
N ARG A 720 15.47 -2.27 -5.69
CA ARG A 720 15.00 -0.89 -5.64
C ARG A 720 15.61 -0.09 -6.80
N LEU A 721 14.75 0.50 -7.63
CA LEU A 721 15.16 1.45 -8.66
C LEU A 721 15.25 2.87 -8.08
N THR A 722 14.33 3.22 -7.19
CA THR A 722 14.27 4.52 -6.49
C THR A 722 14.50 4.31 -4.99
N PRO A 723 15.75 4.06 -4.54
CA PRO A 723 16.05 3.69 -3.15
C PRO A 723 15.82 4.81 -2.13
N GLU A 724 15.72 6.07 -2.58
CA GLU A 724 15.45 7.22 -1.73
C GLU A 724 14.05 7.17 -1.08
N ILE A 725 13.12 6.42 -1.68
CA ILE A 725 11.77 6.20 -1.13
C ILE A 725 11.67 4.77 -0.58
N ALA A 726 11.49 4.67 0.75
CA ALA A 726 11.17 3.41 1.41
C ALA A 726 9.84 2.83 0.88
N PHE A 727 9.54 1.56 1.15
CA PHE A 727 8.24 1.01 0.73
C PHE A 727 7.09 1.64 1.52
N PRO A 728 6.03 2.14 0.86
CA PRO A 728 4.86 2.67 1.53
C PRO A 728 4.21 1.63 2.45
N GLU A 729 3.74 2.09 3.61
CA GLU A 729 3.08 1.28 4.65
C GLU A 729 3.97 0.22 5.33
N SER A 730 4.63 -0.67 4.59
CA SER A 730 5.47 -1.74 5.15
C SER A 730 6.79 -1.23 5.75
N GLN A 731 7.30 -0.10 5.24
CA GLN A 731 8.55 0.53 5.69
C GLN A 731 8.41 2.03 5.95
N GLY A 732 7.17 2.55 6.01
CA GLY A 732 6.89 3.97 6.28
C GLY A 732 7.25 4.93 5.14
N GLY A 733 7.40 4.42 3.91
CA GLY A 733 7.66 5.25 2.74
C GLY A 733 6.44 6.00 2.21
N THR A 734 6.68 6.77 1.16
CA THR A 734 5.75 7.71 0.52
C THR A 734 5.42 7.30 -0.92
N ILE A 735 4.41 7.92 -1.51
CA ILE A 735 3.82 7.53 -2.80
C ILE A 735 4.36 8.37 -3.97
N ASN A 736 5.64 8.72 -3.97
CA ASN A 736 6.16 9.75 -4.89
C ASN A 736 6.22 9.33 -6.36
N TYR A 737 6.32 8.03 -6.68
CA TYR A 737 6.36 7.53 -8.07
C TYR A 737 5.18 6.62 -8.40
N GLY A 738 5.02 6.31 -9.69
CA GLY A 738 4.16 5.22 -10.16
C GLY A 738 4.17 5.10 -11.67
N GLU A 739 3.36 4.17 -12.17
CA GLU A 739 2.95 4.07 -13.58
C GLU A 739 4.13 4.10 -14.58
N ALA A 740 5.21 3.38 -14.26
CA ALA A 740 6.43 3.44 -15.05
C ALA A 740 6.31 2.69 -16.40
N TRP A 741 6.85 3.29 -17.46
CA TRP A 741 7.00 2.68 -18.78
C TRP A 741 8.50 2.46 -19.08
N PRO A 742 8.96 1.20 -19.23
CA PRO A 742 10.36 0.90 -19.46
C PRO A 742 10.80 1.16 -20.91
N LEU A 743 11.95 1.83 -21.07
CA LEU A 743 12.66 1.96 -22.35
C LEU A 743 13.84 0.98 -22.43
N SER A 744 14.50 0.74 -21.29
CA SER A 744 15.50 -0.30 -21.07
C SER A 744 15.58 -0.62 -19.57
N GLU A 745 16.54 -1.44 -19.12
CA GLU A 745 16.75 -1.67 -17.68
C GLU A 745 17.19 -0.42 -16.91
N ASP A 746 17.78 0.57 -17.61
CA ASP A 746 18.34 1.76 -16.98
C ASP A 746 17.49 3.03 -17.21
N TYR A 747 16.54 3.04 -18.16
CA TYR A 747 15.77 4.24 -18.54
C TYR A 747 14.27 3.98 -18.58
N HIS A 748 13.51 4.85 -17.93
CA HIS A 748 12.06 4.70 -17.77
C HIS A 748 11.36 6.05 -17.86
N LEU A 749 10.15 6.07 -18.42
CA LEU A 749 9.20 7.15 -18.18
C LEU A 749 8.42 6.79 -16.93
N CYS A 750 8.07 7.75 -16.08
CA CYS A 750 7.18 7.51 -14.96
C CYS A 750 6.45 8.80 -14.58
N VAL A 751 5.57 8.68 -13.58
CA VAL A 751 5.03 9.85 -12.92
C VAL A 751 5.77 10.11 -11.62
N TYR A 752 5.93 11.39 -11.25
CA TYR A 752 6.56 11.77 -9.98
C TYR A 752 5.95 13.04 -9.38
N ASP A 753 5.82 13.06 -8.05
CA ASP A 753 5.46 14.25 -7.28
C ASP A 753 6.30 14.31 -5.99
N ALA A 754 7.22 15.28 -5.89
CA ALA A 754 8.10 15.45 -4.73
C ALA A 754 7.33 15.77 -3.44
N ALA A 755 6.14 16.36 -3.54
CA ALA A 755 5.31 16.74 -2.40
C ALA A 755 4.35 15.63 -1.97
N ALA A 756 4.22 14.55 -2.74
CA ALA A 756 3.31 13.47 -2.41
C ALA A 756 3.77 12.73 -1.15
N GLY A 757 2.86 12.61 -0.18
CA GLY A 757 3.11 11.94 1.09
C GLY A 757 2.10 10.84 1.36
N THR A 758 2.28 10.14 2.48
CA THR A 758 1.38 9.07 2.94
C THR A 758 1.00 9.28 4.41
N HIS A 759 -0.21 8.90 4.76
CA HIS A 759 -0.59 8.66 6.15
C HIS A 759 0.09 7.39 6.66
N SER A 760 0.15 7.21 7.98
CA SER A 760 0.66 5.97 8.59
C SER A 760 -0.13 4.72 8.17
N SER A 761 -1.35 4.91 7.67
CA SER A 761 -2.17 3.88 7.06
C SER A 761 -2.03 3.82 5.53
N GLY A 762 -0.92 4.23 4.92
CA GLY A 762 -0.66 4.07 3.48
C GLY A 762 -1.38 5.03 2.51
N GLY A 763 -2.48 5.66 2.91
CA GLY A 763 -3.25 6.56 2.03
C GLY A 763 -2.53 7.86 1.66
N PRO A 764 -2.74 8.43 0.46
CA PRO A 764 -2.13 9.68 -0.01
C PRO A 764 -2.39 10.87 0.92
N VAL A 765 -1.39 11.75 1.01
CA VAL A 765 -1.49 13.12 1.55
C VAL A 765 -1.21 14.10 0.41
N GLY A 766 -2.12 15.03 0.18
CA GLY A 766 -2.01 16.04 -0.88
C GLY A 766 -2.93 15.77 -2.06
N LYS A 767 -2.81 16.60 -3.11
CA LYS A 767 -3.66 16.53 -4.30
C LYS A 767 -3.22 15.48 -5.33
N GLY A 768 -1.98 14.97 -5.24
CA GLY A 768 -1.40 14.04 -6.22
C GLY A 768 -1.14 14.73 -7.55
N ASN A 769 -0.39 15.84 -7.55
CA ASN A 769 -0.16 16.66 -8.73
C ASN A 769 1.01 16.11 -9.56
N TYR A 770 0.97 14.82 -9.88
CA TYR A 770 2.07 14.13 -10.55
C TYR A 770 2.43 14.76 -11.90
N GLY A 771 3.73 14.94 -12.14
CA GLY A 771 4.29 15.28 -13.45
C GLY A 771 4.82 14.05 -14.17
N ILE A 772 5.05 14.16 -15.48
CA ILE A 772 5.68 13.15 -16.31
C ILE A 772 7.20 13.37 -16.30
N TYR A 773 7.96 12.33 -15.98
CA TYR A 773 9.40 12.37 -15.89
C TYR A 773 10.06 11.29 -16.74
N LEU A 774 11.25 11.61 -17.27
CA LEU A 774 12.25 10.63 -17.64
C LEU A 774 13.13 10.38 -16.42
N VAL A 775 13.23 9.13 -15.98
CA VAL A 775 14.09 8.72 -14.87
C VAL A 775 15.07 7.66 -15.31
N ASP A 776 16.24 7.64 -14.68
CA ASP A 776 17.22 6.59 -14.88
C ASP A 776 17.56 5.82 -13.60
N SER A 777 18.17 4.65 -13.77
CA SER A 777 18.60 3.80 -12.66
C SER A 777 19.75 4.40 -11.85
N PHE A 778 20.37 5.49 -12.30
CA PHE A 778 21.46 6.18 -11.59
C PHE A 778 20.91 7.25 -10.64
N GLY A 779 19.59 7.45 -10.60
CA GLY A 779 18.91 8.40 -9.71
C GLY A 779 18.69 9.79 -10.31
N ASN A 780 18.90 9.99 -11.61
CA ASN A 780 18.57 11.23 -12.31
C ASN A 780 17.08 11.28 -12.68
N LYS A 781 16.54 12.50 -12.78
CA LYS A 781 15.13 12.77 -13.10
C LYS A 781 15.00 14.05 -13.91
N GLU A 782 14.31 13.96 -15.04
CA GLU A 782 14.03 15.09 -15.93
C GLU A 782 12.52 15.28 -16.12
N LEU A 783 12.00 16.43 -15.68
CA LEU A 783 10.61 16.81 -15.89
C LEU A 783 10.36 17.03 -17.39
N LEU A 784 9.35 16.34 -17.94
CA LEU A 784 8.89 16.51 -19.30
C LEU A 784 7.68 17.45 -19.35
N TYR A 785 6.70 17.22 -18.48
CA TYR A 785 5.48 18.03 -18.41
C TYR A 785 4.79 17.86 -17.06
N ARG A 786 4.20 18.93 -16.54
CA ARG A 786 3.30 18.91 -15.39
C ARG A 786 2.16 19.87 -15.65
N ASP A 787 0.95 19.47 -15.30
CA ASP A 787 -0.18 20.39 -15.21
C ASP A 787 -0.34 20.81 -13.74
N PRO A 788 -0.28 22.12 -13.42
CA PRO A 788 -0.41 22.58 -12.04
C PRO A 788 -1.81 22.34 -11.44
N ALA A 789 -2.83 22.12 -12.27
CA ALA A 789 -4.22 21.95 -11.82
C ALA A 789 -4.63 20.48 -11.61
N ILE A 790 -3.94 19.51 -12.23
CA ILE A 790 -4.33 18.10 -12.22
C ILE A 790 -3.14 17.16 -12.46
N GLY A 791 -3.17 15.99 -11.83
CA GLY A 791 -2.14 14.96 -12.02
C GLY A 791 -2.09 14.45 -13.46
N CYS A 792 -0.87 14.24 -13.96
CA CYS A 792 -0.58 13.57 -15.22
C CYS A 792 -0.21 12.10 -14.95
N HIS A 793 -0.80 11.19 -15.69
CA HIS A 793 -0.80 9.75 -15.43
C HIS A 793 -0.46 8.92 -16.67
N ASN A 794 0.13 7.74 -16.47
CA ASN A 794 0.40 6.71 -17.48
C ASN A 794 1.12 7.24 -18.74
N PRO A 795 2.36 7.76 -18.64
CA PRO A 795 3.11 8.21 -19.81
C PRO A 795 3.55 7.01 -20.68
N MET A 796 3.11 6.98 -21.94
CA MET A 796 3.37 5.88 -22.87
C MET A 796 3.81 6.41 -24.23
N PRO A 797 4.90 5.91 -24.83
CA PRO A 797 5.24 6.23 -26.22
C PRO A 797 4.07 5.93 -27.15
N LEU A 798 3.60 6.94 -27.88
CA LEU A 798 2.59 6.80 -28.92
C LEU A 798 3.29 6.51 -30.25
N ALA A 799 3.93 5.35 -30.33
CA ALA A 799 4.77 4.91 -31.44
C ALA A 799 4.74 3.37 -31.58
N PRO A 800 5.10 2.83 -32.75
CA PRO A 800 5.26 1.38 -32.92
C PRO A 800 6.28 0.80 -31.95
N ARG A 801 6.00 -0.39 -31.43
CA ARG A 801 6.87 -1.16 -30.54
C ARG A 801 6.93 -2.63 -30.99
N PRO A 802 7.98 -3.38 -30.61
CA PRO A 802 8.05 -4.81 -30.92
C PRO A 802 6.80 -5.55 -30.44
N LYS A 803 6.17 -6.29 -31.34
CA LYS A 803 5.01 -7.14 -31.04
C LYS A 803 5.52 -8.50 -30.55
N PRO A 804 5.19 -8.93 -29.31
CA PRO A 804 5.54 -10.25 -28.82
C PRO A 804 4.94 -11.38 -29.69
N PRO A 805 5.46 -12.62 -29.59
CA PRO A 805 4.90 -13.77 -30.28
C PRO A 805 3.42 -13.97 -29.94
N VAL A 806 2.64 -14.43 -30.92
CA VAL A 806 1.27 -14.90 -30.68
C VAL A 806 1.34 -16.31 -30.11
N ILE A 807 0.79 -16.50 -28.90
CA ILE A 807 0.68 -17.81 -28.27
C ILE A 807 -0.56 -18.55 -28.78
N SER A 808 -0.43 -19.85 -29.01
CA SER A 808 -1.57 -20.69 -29.40
C SER A 808 -2.59 -20.80 -28.26
N GLU A 809 -3.86 -20.63 -28.60
CA GLU A 809 -5.03 -20.68 -27.70
C GLU A 809 -5.88 -21.94 -27.97
N PRO A 810 -5.42 -23.16 -27.62
CA PRO A 810 -6.12 -24.42 -27.88
C PRO A 810 -7.30 -24.69 -26.93
N ALA A 811 -7.55 -23.83 -25.93
CA ALA A 811 -8.65 -24.02 -24.99
C ALA A 811 -9.99 -24.16 -25.74
N VAL A 812 -10.78 -25.18 -25.38
CA VAL A 812 -12.04 -25.46 -26.08
C VAL A 812 -13.08 -24.42 -25.67
N GLN A 813 -13.62 -23.70 -26.65
CA GLN A 813 -14.81 -22.88 -26.43
C GLN A 813 -16.04 -23.79 -26.28
N LEU A 814 -16.49 -23.96 -25.05
CA LEU A 814 -17.75 -24.66 -24.74
C LEU A 814 -18.91 -23.66 -24.69
N ALA A 815 -20.08 -24.10 -25.16
CA ALA A 815 -21.33 -23.35 -24.96
C ALA A 815 -21.63 -23.19 -23.46
N ALA A 816 -22.27 -22.07 -23.09
CA ALA A 816 -22.65 -21.76 -21.72
C ALA A 816 -23.46 -22.91 -21.07
N GLY A 817 -23.18 -23.23 -19.81
CA GLY A 817 -23.89 -24.25 -19.04
C GLY A 817 -23.43 -25.70 -19.28
N LYS A 818 -22.50 -25.97 -20.20
CA LYS A 818 -21.89 -27.30 -20.34
C LYS A 818 -20.83 -27.52 -19.25
N PRO A 819 -20.79 -28.71 -18.59
CA PRO A 819 -19.70 -29.05 -17.67
C PRO A 819 -18.37 -28.94 -18.40
N ALA A 820 -17.46 -28.15 -17.84
CA ALA A 820 -16.11 -28.02 -18.35
C ALA A 820 -15.17 -28.82 -17.45
N GLU A 821 -14.28 -29.62 -18.06
CA GLU A 821 -13.28 -30.42 -17.35
C GLU A 821 -11.88 -30.09 -17.87
N GLY A 822 -10.89 -30.28 -17.00
CA GLY A 822 -9.46 -30.25 -17.33
C GLY A 822 -8.76 -31.49 -16.75
N THR A 823 -7.58 -31.81 -17.27
CA THR A 823 -6.77 -32.93 -16.80
C THR A 823 -5.52 -32.42 -16.09
N MET A 824 -5.24 -32.94 -14.90
CA MET A 824 -4.04 -32.63 -14.13
C MET A 824 -3.14 -33.86 -13.96
N ALA A 825 -1.84 -33.62 -13.97
CA ALA A 825 -0.83 -34.58 -13.56
C ALA A 825 0.14 -33.94 -12.56
N VAL A 826 0.57 -34.72 -11.57
CA VAL A 826 1.69 -34.39 -10.68
C VAL A 826 2.74 -35.47 -10.89
N LEU A 827 3.97 -35.07 -11.23
CA LEU A 827 5.02 -36.04 -11.54
C LEU A 827 5.53 -36.75 -10.29
N ASP A 828 5.83 -35.98 -9.24
CA ASP A 828 6.26 -36.53 -7.94
C ASP A 828 5.90 -35.59 -6.79
N VAL A 829 4.94 -35.98 -5.95
CA VAL A 829 4.57 -35.22 -4.74
C VAL A 829 5.72 -35.05 -3.75
N TYR A 830 6.76 -35.90 -3.80
CA TYR A 830 7.93 -35.81 -2.92
C TYR A 830 8.95 -34.77 -3.36
N ASN A 831 8.82 -34.24 -4.58
CA ASN A 831 9.54 -33.05 -5.01
C ASN A 831 8.86 -31.78 -4.45
N SER A 832 9.25 -31.38 -3.23
CA SER A 832 8.59 -30.30 -2.48
C SER A 832 9.58 -29.26 -1.94
N LEU A 833 9.11 -28.03 -1.70
CA LEU A 833 9.94 -26.96 -1.13
C LEU A 833 10.53 -27.31 0.25
N LYS A 834 9.77 -28.05 1.05
CA LYS A 834 10.14 -28.48 2.40
C LYS A 834 10.06 -30.01 2.46
N PRO A 835 10.98 -30.67 3.19
CA PRO A 835 10.94 -32.12 3.30
C PRO A 835 9.68 -32.59 4.02
N TRP A 836 9.16 -33.73 3.57
CA TRP A 836 8.10 -34.45 4.28
C TRP A 836 8.63 -35.04 5.61
N PRO A 837 7.77 -35.26 6.62
CA PRO A 837 8.17 -36.03 7.80
C PRO A 837 8.69 -37.41 7.40
N ALA A 838 9.73 -37.90 8.09
CA ALA A 838 10.36 -39.17 7.75
C ALA A 838 9.35 -40.33 7.71
N GLY A 839 9.43 -41.16 6.67
CA GLY A 839 8.56 -42.33 6.49
C GLY A 839 7.14 -42.03 6.00
N THR A 840 6.76 -40.76 5.79
CA THR A 840 5.44 -40.38 5.28
C THR A 840 5.17 -41.00 3.91
N LYS A 841 4.02 -41.67 3.75
CA LYS A 841 3.57 -42.21 2.47
C LYS A 841 2.31 -41.47 2.01
N ILE A 842 2.43 -40.67 0.96
CA ILE A 842 1.26 -40.04 0.34
C ILE A 842 0.49 -41.06 -0.48
N LYS A 843 -0.82 -41.19 -0.23
CA LYS A 843 -1.72 -42.17 -0.87
C LYS A 843 -2.81 -41.53 -1.72
N ALA A 844 -3.17 -40.29 -1.43
CA ALA A 844 -4.17 -39.57 -2.18
C ALA A 844 -3.92 -38.06 -2.20
N LEU A 845 -4.48 -37.39 -3.20
CA LEU A 845 -4.69 -35.94 -3.18
C LEU A 845 -6.18 -35.67 -2.94
N ARG A 846 -6.48 -34.77 -2.00
CA ARG A 846 -7.83 -34.20 -1.84
C ARG A 846 -7.93 -32.93 -2.69
N VAL A 847 -9.01 -32.81 -3.45
CA VAL A 847 -9.28 -31.66 -4.31
C VAL A 847 -10.39 -30.82 -3.70
N TYR A 848 -10.11 -29.55 -3.45
CA TYR A 848 -11.09 -28.58 -2.97
C TYR A 848 -11.50 -27.62 -4.08
N GLN A 849 -12.73 -27.12 -4.01
CA GLN A 849 -13.14 -25.86 -4.60
C GLN A 849 -13.18 -24.78 -3.50
N VAL A 850 -12.59 -23.63 -3.77
CA VAL A 850 -12.80 -22.39 -3.01
C VAL A 850 -14.05 -21.72 -3.56
N LEU A 851 -15.01 -21.39 -2.69
CA LEU A 851 -16.27 -20.77 -3.10
C LEU A 851 -16.16 -19.24 -2.93
N PRO A 852 -16.41 -18.45 -3.99
CA PRO A 852 -16.38 -17.00 -3.88
C PRO A 852 -17.37 -16.47 -2.83
N GLN A 853 -17.00 -15.41 -2.13
CA GLN A 853 -17.91 -14.75 -1.20
C GLN A 853 -18.98 -13.96 -1.97
N THR A 854 -20.24 -14.26 -1.71
CA THR A 854 -21.40 -13.73 -2.46
C THR A 854 -22.00 -12.47 -1.87
N LEU A 855 -21.60 -12.09 -0.65
CA LEU A 855 -22.09 -10.90 0.06
C LEU A 855 -20.93 -10.03 0.55
N GLY A 856 -21.12 -8.72 0.63
CA GLY A 856 -20.12 -7.81 1.18
C GLY A 856 -19.77 -8.15 2.63
N SER A 857 -18.49 -8.03 3.01
CA SER A 857 -18.00 -8.54 4.31
C SER A 857 -18.67 -7.94 5.55
N GLN A 858 -19.20 -6.71 5.47
CA GLN A 858 -19.98 -6.11 6.56
C GLN A 858 -21.47 -6.47 6.54
N ALA A 859 -21.96 -6.99 5.41
CA ALA A 859 -23.35 -7.42 5.24
C ALA A 859 -23.54 -8.92 5.51
N LEU A 860 -22.46 -9.63 5.89
CA LEU A 860 -22.53 -11.06 6.14
C LEU A 860 -23.51 -11.39 7.28
N PRO A 861 -24.54 -12.21 7.03
CA PRO A 861 -25.51 -12.61 8.05
C PRO A 861 -24.93 -13.63 9.05
N HIS A 862 -23.82 -14.27 8.68
CA HIS A 862 -23.00 -15.13 9.53
C HIS A 862 -21.60 -15.25 8.95
N THR A 863 -20.61 -15.62 9.79
CA THR A 863 -19.32 -16.11 9.29
C THR A 863 -19.43 -17.58 8.92
N THR A 864 -18.50 -18.07 8.11
CA THR A 864 -18.39 -19.50 7.75
C THR A 864 -17.86 -20.36 8.90
N GLY A 865 -17.26 -19.75 9.92
CA GLY A 865 -16.68 -20.41 11.10
C GLY A 865 -15.95 -19.41 11.99
N VAL A 866 -15.17 -19.91 12.94
CA VAL A 866 -14.27 -19.08 13.77
C VAL A 866 -13.24 -18.39 12.86
N GLN A 867 -13.09 -17.08 12.99
CA GLN A 867 -12.11 -16.29 12.22
C GLN A 867 -10.69 -16.53 12.71
N ILE A 868 -9.71 -16.35 11.82
CA ILE A 868 -8.29 -16.47 12.13
C ILE A 868 -7.80 -15.10 12.66
N PRO A 869 -7.47 -14.94 13.97
CA PRO A 869 -7.29 -13.62 14.58
C PRO A 869 -6.14 -12.78 13.98
N PHE A 870 -5.08 -13.43 13.48
CA PHE A 870 -3.87 -12.74 13.03
C PHE A 870 -3.92 -12.27 11.57
N THR A 871 -4.64 -12.96 10.69
CA THR A 871 -4.67 -12.64 9.25
C THR A 871 -5.84 -11.76 8.84
N LEU A 872 -6.73 -11.43 9.79
CA LEU A 872 -8.06 -10.87 9.54
C LEU A 872 -8.85 -11.65 8.47
N SER A 873 -8.44 -12.91 8.22
CA SER A 873 -8.99 -13.76 7.19
C SER A 873 -10.17 -14.54 7.75
N VAL A 874 -11.30 -14.45 7.05
CA VAL A 874 -12.42 -15.37 7.24
C VAL A 874 -12.04 -16.72 6.62
N ASN A 875 -12.37 -17.84 7.26
CA ASN A 875 -12.28 -19.16 6.64
C ASN A 875 -13.11 -19.14 5.36
N VAL A 876 -12.52 -19.36 4.18
CA VAL A 876 -13.31 -19.30 2.94
C VAL A 876 -14.27 -20.49 2.90
N ALA A 877 -15.51 -20.25 2.46
CA ALA A 877 -16.43 -21.33 2.16
C ALA A 877 -15.78 -22.23 1.11
N ARG A 878 -15.86 -23.54 1.33
CA ARG A 878 -15.15 -24.51 0.51
C ARG A 878 -15.96 -25.79 0.36
N ALA A 879 -15.58 -26.59 -0.62
CA ALA A 879 -16.16 -27.89 -0.88
C ALA A 879 -15.06 -28.91 -1.19
N VAL A 880 -15.11 -30.10 -0.59
CA VAL A 880 -14.29 -31.23 -1.03
C VAL A 880 -14.97 -31.84 -2.26
N LEU A 881 -14.35 -31.68 -3.42
CA LEU A 881 -14.86 -32.28 -4.66
C LEU A 881 -14.61 -33.79 -4.71
N GLY A 882 -13.56 -34.24 -4.02
CA GLY A 882 -13.24 -35.65 -3.85
C GLY A 882 -11.75 -35.90 -3.68
N THR A 883 -11.37 -37.18 -3.74
CA THR A 883 -9.98 -37.63 -3.67
C THR A 883 -9.56 -38.40 -4.93
N VAL A 884 -8.25 -38.41 -5.19
CA VAL A 884 -7.63 -39.15 -6.29
C VAL A 884 -6.39 -39.89 -5.79
N PRO A 885 -6.09 -41.08 -6.32
CA PRO A 885 -4.96 -41.88 -5.85
C PRO A 885 -3.62 -41.25 -6.24
N VAL A 886 -2.64 -41.39 -5.34
CA VAL A 886 -1.21 -41.14 -5.59
C VAL A 886 -0.51 -42.49 -5.65
N GLU A 887 0.25 -42.71 -6.72
CA GLU A 887 0.96 -43.96 -6.97
C GLU A 887 2.21 -44.09 -6.08
N ALA A 888 2.80 -45.28 -6.05
CA ALA A 888 3.97 -45.58 -5.21
C ALA A 888 5.21 -44.73 -5.55
N ASP A 889 5.31 -44.22 -6.78
CA ASP A 889 6.37 -43.32 -7.24
C ASP A 889 6.08 -41.84 -6.95
N GLY A 890 4.99 -41.53 -6.23
CA GLY A 890 4.58 -40.17 -5.91
C GLY A 890 3.76 -39.48 -6.99
N SER A 891 3.46 -40.14 -8.12
CA SER A 891 2.75 -39.54 -9.24
C SER A 891 1.22 -39.58 -9.09
N ALA A 892 0.53 -38.60 -9.68
CA ALA A 892 -0.93 -38.54 -9.75
C ALA A 892 -1.39 -38.06 -11.14
N HIS A 893 -2.54 -38.57 -11.62
CA HIS A 893 -3.12 -38.20 -12.93
C HIS A 893 -4.65 -38.30 -12.86
N PHE A 894 -5.34 -37.17 -13.06
CA PHE A 894 -6.77 -37.06 -12.73
C PHE A 894 -7.50 -35.93 -13.46
N ILE A 895 -8.83 -36.02 -13.48
CA ILE A 895 -9.74 -35.02 -14.05
C ILE A 895 -10.28 -34.12 -12.93
N VAL A 896 -10.35 -32.81 -13.19
CA VAL A 896 -10.95 -31.80 -12.31
C VAL A 896 -11.93 -30.93 -13.09
N PRO A 897 -12.90 -30.27 -12.43
CA PRO A 897 -13.71 -29.28 -13.13
C PRO A 897 -12.85 -28.07 -13.53
N ALA A 898 -13.13 -27.54 -14.72
CA ALA A 898 -12.53 -26.31 -15.22
C ALA A 898 -13.32 -25.07 -14.77
N ARG A 899 -12.69 -23.90 -14.84
CA ARG A 899 -13.24 -22.58 -14.44
C ARG A 899 -13.71 -22.51 -12.99
N LYS A 900 -13.13 -23.35 -12.14
CA LYS A 900 -13.30 -23.32 -10.68
C LYS A 900 -11.97 -23.06 -10.03
N GLU A 901 -11.98 -22.33 -8.92
CA GLU A 901 -10.80 -22.11 -8.10
C GLU A 901 -10.54 -23.34 -7.25
N LEU A 902 -9.40 -24.00 -7.47
CA LEU A 902 -9.06 -25.30 -6.92
C LEU A 902 -7.76 -25.24 -6.10
N PHE A 903 -7.72 -26.01 -5.01
CA PHE A 903 -6.46 -26.29 -4.31
C PHE A 903 -6.40 -27.73 -3.82
N PHE A 904 -5.18 -28.18 -3.45
CA PHE A 904 -4.89 -29.58 -3.16
C PHE A 904 -4.34 -29.80 -1.75
N GLN A 905 -4.66 -30.95 -1.17
CA GLN A 905 -4.00 -31.49 0.03
C GLN A 905 -3.39 -32.85 -0.25
N ALA A 906 -2.16 -33.08 0.21
CA ALA A 906 -1.53 -34.39 0.17
C ALA A 906 -1.92 -35.20 1.41
N LEU A 907 -2.51 -36.39 1.21
CA LEU A 907 -3.02 -37.26 2.27
C LEU A 907 -2.13 -38.48 2.48
N ASP A 908 -1.91 -38.84 3.74
CA ASP A 908 -1.16 -40.05 4.11
C ASP A 908 -1.99 -41.35 3.99
N GLU A 909 -1.44 -42.48 4.43
CA GLU A 909 -2.13 -43.77 4.48
C GLU A 909 -3.36 -43.82 5.40
N ASN A 910 -3.50 -42.85 6.32
CA ASN A 910 -4.65 -42.74 7.23
C ASN A 910 -5.67 -41.70 6.75
N GLY A 911 -5.47 -41.10 5.57
CA GLY A 911 -6.35 -40.07 5.01
C GLY A 911 -6.18 -38.67 5.62
N LEU A 912 -5.10 -38.44 6.39
CA LEU A 912 -4.82 -37.17 7.06
C LEU A 912 -3.99 -36.25 6.18
N ALA A 913 -4.35 -34.97 6.13
CA ALA A 913 -3.56 -33.97 5.44
C ALA A 913 -2.16 -33.85 6.07
N VAL A 914 -1.13 -34.01 5.23
CA VAL A 914 0.27 -33.76 5.61
C VAL A 914 0.66 -32.33 5.26
N GLN A 915 0.18 -31.82 4.12
CA GLN A 915 0.40 -30.47 3.65
C GLN A 915 -0.83 -29.98 2.88
N SER A 916 -1.14 -28.68 3.00
CA SER A 916 -2.21 -28.03 2.24
C SER A 916 -1.64 -26.88 1.43
N MET A 917 -2.09 -26.76 0.18
CA MET A 917 -1.88 -25.54 -0.59
C MET A 917 -2.55 -24.37 0.15
N ARG A 918 -1.86 -23.22 0.24
CA ARG A 918 -2.38 -21.93 0.73
C ARG A 918 -2.31 -20.94 -0.42
N SER A 919 -3.11 -21.19 -1.44
CA SER A 919 -3.20 -20.53 -2.74
C SER A 919 -4.29 -21.28 -3.51
N ALA A 920 -4.58 -20.89 -4.74
CA ALA A 920 -5.38 -21.70 -5.63
C ALA A 920 -4.88 -21.69 -7.07
N THR A 921 -5.42 -22.61 -7.86
CA THR A 921 -5.20 -22.72 -9.30
C THR A 921 -6.52 -23.02 -9.98
N HIS A 922 -6.60 -22.85 -11.30
CA HIS A 922 -7.77 -23.21 -12.09
C HIS A 922 -7.33 -23.78 -13.42
N LEU A 923 -8.21 -24.51 -14.10
CA LEU A 923 -7.99 -25.00 -15.46
C LEU A 923 -9.02 -24.38 -16.41
N GLN A 924 -8.62 -24.17 -17.66
CA GLN A 924 -9.56 -23.87 -18.74
C GLN A 924 -10.16 -25.16 -19.33
N PRO A 925 -11.31 -25.10 -20.02
CA PRO A 925 -11.92 -26.28 -20.61
C PRO A 925 -10.97 -27.02 -21.58
N GLY A 926 -10.80 -28.32 -21.36
CA GLY A 926 -9.92 -29.18 -22.15
C GLY A 926 -8.42 -29.03 -21.86
N GLU A 927 -8.05 -28.16 -20.92
CA GLU A 927 -6.65 -27.96 -20.55
C GLU A 927 -6.03 -29.23 -19.96
N LYS A 928 -4.77 -29.49 -20.30
CA LYS A 928 -3.92 -30.49 -19.64
C LYS A 928 -2.79 -29.77 -18.92
N ARG A 929 -2.67 -29.95 -17.62
CA ARG A 929 -1.62 -29.31 -16.79
C ARG A 929 -0.78 -30.34 -16.06
N THR A 930 0.51 -30.06 -15.96
CA THR A 930 1.47 -30.90 -15.22
C THR A 930 2.23 -30.06 -14.20
N CYS A 931 2.22 -30.50 -12.94
CA CYS A 931 3.06 -29.98 -11.87
C CYS A 931 4.27 -30.91 -11.69
N GLN A 932 5.46 -30.34 -11.48
CA GLN A 932 6.66 -31.17 -11.23
C GLN A 932 6.61 -31.78 -9.83
N GLY A 933 6.04 -31.06 -8.85
CA GLY A 933 5.81 -31.59 -7.52
C GLY A 933 4.90 -30.71 -6.67
N CYS A 934 5.04 -30.80 -5.35
CA CYS A 934 4.21 -30.09 -4.38
C CYS A 934 4.91 -28.82 -3.90
N HIS A 935 4.62 -27.68 -4.52
CA HIS A 935 5.34 -26.41 -4.30
C HIS A 935 6.84 -26.54 -4.61
N GLU A 936 7.22 -27.22 -5.69
CA GLU A 936 8.62 -27.39 -6.08
C GLU A 936 9.36 -26.04 -6.22
N PRO A 937 10.67 -25.98 -5.93
CA PRO A 937 11.41 -24.74 -6.14
C PRO A 937 11.57 -24.46 -7.64
N LYS A 938 10.92 -23.39 -8.10
CA LYS A 938 10.76 -22.98 -9.51
C LYS A 938 12.03 -22.85 -10.37
N PRO A 939 13.20 -22.40 -9.87
CA PRO A 939 14.38 -22.22 -10.73
C PRO A 939 15.15 -23.52 -11.02
N HIS A 940 14.68 -24.68 -10.56
CA HIS A 940 15.34 -25.95 -10.88
C HIS A 940 14.86 -26.49 -12.22
N ALA A 941 15.81 -26.94 -13.03
CA ALA A 941 15.49 -27.79 -14.17
C ALA A 941 14.67 -28.99 -13.69
N PRO A 942 13.66 -29.45 -14.47
CA PRO A 942 12.92 -30.67 -14.15
C PRO A 942 13.92 -31.79 -13.84
N LEU A 943 13.75 -32.45 -12.70
CA LEU A 943 14.54 -33.64 -12.39
C LEU A 943 14.34 -34.64 -13.53
N ALA A 944 15.44 -35.22 -14.03
CA ALA A 944 15.35 -36.25 -15.06
C ALA A 944 14.45 -37.36 -14.54
N SER A 945 13.27 -37.51 -15.16
CA SER A 945 12.29 -38.51 -14.78
C SER A 945 12.94 -39.90 -14.90
N LYS A 946 12.82 -40.74 -13.86
CA LYS A 946 13.35 -42.12 -13.83
C LYS A 946 12.60 -43.09 -14.78
N GLY A 947 11.80 -42.56 -15.71
CA GLY A 947 10.85 -43.27 -16.57
C GLY A 947 9.44 -42.68 -16.45
N GLN A 948 8.55 -42.99 -17.39
CA GLN A 948 7.17 -42.44 -17.37
C GLN A 948 6.48 -42.71 -16.02
N PRO A 949 5.94 -41.67 -15.33
CA PRO A 949 5.30 -41.82 -14.03
C PRO A 949 4.16 -42.84 -14.07
N LEU A 950 4.01 -43.63 -13.00
CA LEU A 950 3.04 -44.72 -12.92
C LEU A 950 1.61 -44.24 -13.20
N ALA A 951 1.21 -43.08 -12.68
CA ALA A 951 -0.14 -42.56 -12.85
C ALA A 951 -0.46 -42.21 -14.31
N MET A 952 0.55 -41.86 -15.09
CA MET A 952 0.41 -41.50 -16.51
C MET A 952 0.40 -42.73 -17.44
N ARG A 953 0.60 -43.95 -16.92
CA ARG A 953 0.47 -45.21 -17.67
C ARG A 953 -0.98 -45.70 -17.80
N ARG A 954 -1.92 -45.00 -17.14
CA ARG A 954 -3.35 -45.29 -17.16
C ARG A 954 -4.15 -44.03 -17.45
N ALA A 955 -5.43 -44.21 -17.75
CA ALA A 955 -6.37 -43.09 -17.89
C ALA A 955 -6.43 -42.24 -16.60
N PRO A 956 -6.67 -40.92 -16.72
CA PRO A 956 -6.78 -40.05 -15.56
C PRO A 956 -7.95 -40.48 -14.66
N SER A 957 -7.71 -40.52 -13.35
CA SER A 957 -8.73 -40.86 -12.35
C SER A 957 -9.82 -39.80 -12.31
N ARG A 958 -11.08 -40.23 -12.12
CA ARG A 958 -12.16 -39.34 -11.70
C ARG A 958 -12.17 -39.21 -10.18
N LEU A 959 -12.55 -38.03 -9.71
CA LEU A 959 -12.67 -37.71 -8.29
C LEU A 959 -13.63 -38.70 -7.62
N GLN A 960 -13.19 -39.32 -6.53
CA GLN A 960 -14.08 -40.10 -5.65
C GLN A 960 -14.68 -39.15 -4.61
N PRO A 961 -16.02 -38.96 -4.58
CA PRO A 961 -16.67 -38.09 -3.60
C PRO A 961 -16.29 -38.47 -2.17
N ASP A 962 -16.16 -37.46 -1.32
CA ASP A 962 -15.90 -37.63 0.12
C ASP A 962 -17.22 -37.84 0.89
N VAL A 963 -17.16 -37.99 2.22
CA VAL A 963 -18.33 -38.23 3.08
C VAL A 963 -19.33 -37.06 3.04
N ASP A 964 -20.60 -37.39 3.31
CA ASP A 964 -21.69 -36.40 3.38
C ASP A 964 -21.38 -35.25 4.34
N GLY A 965 -21.71 -34.02 3.92
CA GLY A 965 -21.43 -32.79 4.65
C GLY A 965 -20.09 -32.12 4.29
N THR A 966 -19.33 -32.61 3.31
CA THR A 966 -18.09 -31.98 2.81
C THR A 966 -18.25 -31.15 1.53
N ASN A 967 -19.38 -31.25 0.83
CA ASN A 967 -19.61 -30.59 -0.46
C ASN A 967 -21.04 -30.00 -0.60
N PRO A 968 -21.23 -28.70 -0.32
CA PRO A 968 -20.30 -27.82 0.40
C PRO A 968 -20.20 -28.20 1.88
N PHE A 969 -19.22 -27.65 2.60
CA PHE A 969 -19.07 -27.97 4.03
C PHE A 969 -20.33 -27.66 4.85
N SER A 970 -20.67 -28.56 5.77
CA SER A 970 -21.79 -28.40 6.71
C SER A 970 -21.49 -29.17 8.00
N TYR A 971 -21.04 -28.47 9.04
CA TYR A 971 -20.75 -29.08 10.34
C TYR A 971 -21.93 -29.88 10.93
N PRO A 972 -23.19 -29.40 10.84
CA PRO A 972 -24.36 -30.17 11.28
C PRO A 972 -24.54 -31.53 10.61
N ARG A 973 -24.08 -31.69 9.35
CA ARG A 973 -24.16 -32.96 8.61
C ARG A 973 -22.90 -33.81 8.77
N LEU A 974 -21.76 -33.14 8.87
CA LEU A 974 -20.45 -33.77 8.89
C LEU A 974 -20.10 -34.32 10.27
N VAL A 975 -20.06 -33.45 11.29
CA VAL A 975 -19.46 -33.74 12.60
C VAL A 975 -20.51 -34.05 13.66
N GLN A 976 -21.59 -33.27 13.73
CA GLN A 976 -22.59 -33.42 14.79
C GLN A 976 -23.21 -34.82 14.89
N PRO A 977 -23.47 -35.58 13.80
CA PRO A 977 -24.02 -36.93 13.90
C PRO A 977 -23.09 -37.89 14.66
N VAL A 978 -21.77 -37.74 14.50
CA VAL A 978 -20.77 -38.54 15.22
C VAL A 978 -20.81 -38.20 16.72
N LEU A 979 -20.86 -36.90 17.04
CA LEU A 979 -20.93 -36.44 18.44
C LEU A 979 -22.23 -36.88 19.12
N ASN A 980 -23.37 -36.80 18.44
CA ASN A 980 -24.67 -37.23 18.96
C ASN A 980 -24.66 -38.72 19.34
N LYS A 981 -24.03 -39.55 18.50
CA LYS A 981 -23.97 -41.00 18.70
C LYS A 981 -23.03 -41.39 19.85
N HIS A 982 -21.89 -40.72 20.00
CA HIS A 982 -20.80 -41.21 20.86
C HIS A 982 -20.45 -40.32 22.05
N CYS A 983 -20.76 -39.02 22.01
CA CYS A 983 -20.20 -38.04 22.96
C CYS A 983 -21.28 -37.33 23.80
N VAL A 984 -22.38 -36.90 23.19
CA VAL A 984 -23.38 -36.01 23.80
C VAL A 984 -23.90 -36.53 25.14
N SER A 985 -24.34 -37.79 25.20
CA SER A 985 -24.92 -38.40 26.41
C SER A 985 -23.98 -38.34 27.63
N CYS A 986 -22.71 -38.70 27.46
CA CYS A 986 -21.73 -38.67 28.54
C CYS A 986 -21.33 -37.24 28.96
N HIS A 987 -21.21 -36.34 27.99
CA HIS A 987 -20.86 -34.94 28.25
C HIS A 987 -22.00 -34.20 28.97
N GLN A 988 -23.26 -34.48 28.64
CA GLN A 988 -24.43 -33.93 29.34
C GLN A 988 -24.54 -34.43 30.79
N LYS A 989 -24.13 -35.68 31.07
CA LYS A 989 -24.11 -36.23 32.44
C LYS A 989 -22.99 -35.64 33.31
N ASN A 990 -21.97 -35.02 32.71
CA ASN A 990 -20.79 -34.51 33.40
C ASN A 990 -20.49 -33.04 33.05
N PRO A 991 -21.46 -32.11 33.18
CA PRO A 991 -21.34 -30.74 32.68
C PRO A 991 -20.22 -29.94 33.36
N ASP A 992 -19.85 -30.30 34.60
CA ASP A 992 -18.77 -29.63 35.34
C ASP A 992 -17.36 -30.09 34.91
N LYS A 993 -17.26 -31.21 34.18
CA LYS A 993 -15.98 -31.85 33.80
C LYS A 993 -15.78 -31.95 32.29
N ALA A 994 -16.84 -31.82 31.50
CA ALA A 994 -16.81 -32.00 30.06
C ALA A 994 -17.41 -30.77 29.34
N PRO A 995 -16.88 -30.39 28.16
CA PRO A 995 -17.48 -29.33 27.37
C PRO A 995 -18.84 -29.76 26.81
N ARG A 996 -19.70 -28.78 26.50
CA ARG A 996 -20.98 -29.02 25.82
C ARG A 996 -20.77 -29.46 24.38
N LEU A 997 -21.38 -30.58 23.99
CA LEU A 997 -21.24 -31.17 22.65
C LEU A 997 -22.57 -31.38 21.91
N ASP A 998 -23.66 -30.88 22.46
CA ASP A 998 -24.98 -30.94 21.84
C ASP A 998 -25.16 -29.91 20.72
N ALA A 999 -26.25 -30.08 19.97
CA ALA A 999 -26.59 -29.25 18.81
C ALA A 999 -27.43 -28.00 19.18
N GLU A 1000 -27.50 -27.61 20.46
CA GLU A 1000 -28.23 -26.38 20.83
C GLU A 1000 -27.60 -25.17 20.14
N LEU A 1001 -28.47 -24.30 19.63
CA LEU A 1001 -28.06 -23.09 18.94
C LEU A 1001 -27.50 -22.09 19.95
N VAL A 1002 -26.23 -21.75 19.77
CA VAL A 1002 -25.54 -20.69 20.50
C VAL A 1002 -25.39 -19.51 19.56
N GLN A 1003 -25.99 -18.39 19.93
CA GLN A 1003 -25.71 -17.11 19.29
C GLN A 1003 -24.44 -16.52 19.88
N ILE A 1004 -23.44 -16.32 19.03
CA ILE A 1004 -22.26 -15.54 19.35
C ILE A 1004 -22.50 -14.12 18.84
N LYS A 1005 -22.80 -13.20 19.77
CA LYS A 1005 -22.91 -11.76 19.51
C LYS A 1005 -21.68 -11.04 20.05
N GLN A 1006 -20.71 -10.61 19.23
CA GLN A 1006 -19.54 -9.87 19.74
C GLN A 1006 -18.82 -8.95 18.72
N GLY A 1007 -18.38 -7.77 19.21
CA GLY A 1007 -17.09 -7.10 18.92
C GLY A 1007 -16.80 -6.51 17.53
N ARG A 1008 -15.91 -5.50 17.47
CA ARG A 1008 -15.48 -4.68 16.31
C ARG A 1008 -15.02 -5.45 15.04
N TRP A 1009 -14.91 -6.77 15.08
CA TRP A 1009 -14.24 -7.61 14.07
C TRP A 1009 -15.00 -8.89 13.71
N TRP A 1010 -16.07 -9.25 14.41
CA TRP A 1010 -16.85 -10.47 14.16
C TRP A 1010 -18.22 -10.10 13.58
N ALA A 1011 -18.68 -10.82 12.55
CA ALA A 1011 -20.11 -10.81 12.24
C ALA A 1011 -20.83 -11.72 13.25
N ASP A 1012 -22.03 -11.33 13.64
CA ASP A 1012 -22.88 -12.17 14.48
C ASP A 1012 -23.06 -13.55 13.82
N GLY A 1013 -23.00 -14.62 14.61
CA GLY A 1013 -23.08 -15.97 14.09
C GLY A 1013 -23.90 -16.87 15.00
N THR A 1014 -24.69 -17.76 14.41
CA THR A 1014 -25.36 -18.83 15.14
C THR A 1014 -24.61 -20.13 14.86
N PHE A 1015 -24.28 -20.89 15.90
CA PHE A 1015 -23.53 -22.15 15.77
C PHE A 1015 -24.11 -23.20 16.73
N TYR A 1016 -23.67 -24.45 16.61
CA TYR A 1016 -23.97 -25.47 17.62
C TYR A 1016 -23.03 -25.32 18.83
N ALA A 1017 -23.53 -25.60 20.04
CA ALA A 1017 -22.73 -25.56 21.27
C ALA A 1017 -21.45 -26.42 21.18
N SER A 1018 -21.55 -27.56 20.49
CA SER A 1018 -20.43 -28.44 20.13
C SER A 1018 -19.33 -27.75 19.33
N TYR A 1019 -19.70 -27.02 18.29
CA TYR A 1019 -18.75 -26.31 17.42
C TYR A 1019 -17.97 -25.28 18.22
N VAL A 1020 -18.68 -24.44 19.00
CA VAL A 1020 -18.08 -23.40 19.84
C VAL A 1020 -17.13 -24.01 20.87
N SER A 1021 -17.50 -25.15 21.44
CA SER A 1021 -16.68 -25.86 22.42
C SER A 1021 -15.43 -26.53 21.83
N LEU A 1022 -15.50 -26.96 20.56
CA LEU A 1022 -14.44 -27.73 19.92
C LEU A 1022 -13.49 -26.88 19.08
N ALA A 1023 -14.01 -26.02 18.19
CA ALA A 1023 -13.23 -25.39 17.13
C ALA A 1023 -11.99 -24.65 17.66
N GLU A 1024 -12.17 -23.75 18.63
CA GLU A 1024 -11.09 -22.91 19.15
C GLU A 1024 -10.13 -23.67 20.08
N LYS A 1025 -10.67 -24.56 20.91
CA LYS A 1025 -9.92 -25.20 22.01
C LYS A 1025 -9.22 -26.48 21.59
N TYR A 1026 -9.87 -27.27 20.74
CA TYR A 1026 -9.47 -28.63 20.36
C TYR A 1026 -9.26 -28.80 18.85
N GLY A 1027 -9.92 -27.97 18.03
CA GLY A 1027 -9.86 -28.02 16.58
C GLY A 1027 -8.56 -27.47 15.99
N PHE A 1028 -8.52 -27.42 14.66
CA PHE A 1028 -7.50 -26.71 13.89
C PHE A 1028 -8.18 -25.61 13.09
N TYR A 1029 -8.09 -24.38 13.58
CA TYR A 1029 -8.72 -23.20 12.96
C TYR A 1029 -7.71 -22.06 12.73
N ASP A 1030 -6.50 -22.21 13.27
CA ASP A 1030 -5.39 -21.25 13.16
C ASP A 1030 -4.13 -22.01 12.75
N TYR A 1031 -3.34 -21.42 11.84
CA TYR A 1031 -2.08 -21.95 11.35
C TYR A 1031 -0.92 -21.74 12.35
N GLY A 1032 -1.12 -20.97 13.43
CA GLY A 1032 -0.18 -20.81 14.55
C GLY A 1032 0.93 -19.78 14.35
N GLY A 1033 0.90 -19.02 13.25
CA GLY A 1033 1.79 -17.89 12.99
C GLY A 1033 1.16 -16.58 13.46
N HIS A 1034 1.48 -16.16 14.70
CA HIS A 1034 0.94 -14.93 15.31
C HIS A 1034 1.92 -13.74 15.25
N ASP A 1035 2.98 -13.87 14.46
CA ASP A 1035 4.00 -12.86 14.21
C ASP A 1035 4.25 -12.78 12.70
N PHE A 1036 4.47 -11.57 12.19
CA PHE A 1036 4.81 -11.33 10.78
C PHE A 1036 6.14 -11.98 10.39
N GLY A 1037 6.98 -12.39 11.34
CA GLY A 1037 8.20 -13.17 11.10
C GLY A 1037 8.05 -14.70 11.13
N ASP A 1038 6.86 -15.24 11.46
CA ASP A 1038 6.64 -16.69 11.51
C ASP A 1038 6.20 -17.21 10.14
N GLU A 1039 6.94 -18.17 9.56
CA GLU A 1039 6.62 -18.74 8.25
C GLU A 1039 5.23 -19.41 8.21
N ARG A 1040 4.71 -19.86 9.37
CA ARG A 1040 3.36 -20.42 9.50
C ARG A 1040 2.25 -19.41 9.23
N ALA A 1041 2.55 -18.11 9.21
CA ALA A 1041 1.58 -17.09 8.78
C ALA A 1041 1.35 -17.14 7.26
N TYR A 1042 2.28 -17.68 6.46
CA TYR A 1042 2.25 -17.59 5.00
C TYR A 1042 2.19 -18.94 4.28
N ARG A 1043 2.70 -20.03 4.88
CA ARG A 1043 2.66 -21.38 4.32
C ARG A 1043 2.28 -22.44 5.36
N THR A 1044 1.95 -23.65 4.91
CA THR A 1044 1.84 -24.81 5.81
C THR A 1044 3.21 -25.47 6.01
N ILE A 1045 3.44 -26.06 7.19
CA ILE A 1045 4.61 -26.88 7.47
C ILE A 1045 4.21 -28.36 7.38
N PRO A 1046 4.86 -29.18 6.52
CA PRO A 1046 4.53 -30.60 6.40
C PRO A 1046 4.48 -31.33 7.74
N GLY A 1047 3.36 -32.00 8.03
CA GLY A 1047 3.11 -32.74 9.28
C GLY A 1047 2.60 -31.89 10.45
N GLN A 1048 2.57 -30.57 10.33
CA GLN A 1048 2.08 -29.64 11.37
C GLN A 1048 0.81 -28.90 10.92
N PHE A 1049 -0.11 -29.61 10.26
CA PHE A 1049 -1.34 -29.04 9.72
C PHE A 1049 -2.56 -29.92 10.03
N GLY A 1050 -3.74 -29.31 10.09
CA GLY A 1050 -5.02 -30.01 10.11
C GLY A 1050 -5.19 -30.91 11.33
N ALA A 1051 -5.75 -32.09 11.13
CA ALA A 1051 -6.00 -33.07 12.19
C ALA A 1051 -4.73 -33.39 12.99
N ARG A 1052 -3.57 -33.53 12.33
CA ARG A 1052 -2.28 -33.85 12.98
C ARG A 1052 -1.82 -32.79 13.96
N ALA A 1053 -2.15 -31.53 13.71
CA ALA A 1053 -1.81 -30.39 14.56
C ALA A 1053 -2.93 -29.99 15.52
N SER A 1054 -4.09 -30.63 15.43
CA SER A 1054 -5.20 -30.44 16.37
C SER A 1054 -4.95 -31.15 17.71
N LYS A 1055 -5.67 -30.73 18.75
CA LYS A 1055 -5.70 -31.49 20.03
C LYS A 1055 -6.74 -32.59 20.02
N LEU A 1056 -7.77 -32.47 19.17
CA LEU A 1056 -8.89 -33.40 19.12
C LEU A 1056 -8.47 -34.76 18.55
N TYR A 1057 -7.73 -34.78 17.46
CA TYR A 1057 -7.31 -36.03 16.81
C TYR A 1057 -6.51 -36.97 17.73
N PRO A 1058 -5.40 -36.55 18.38
CA PRO A 1058 -4.66 -37.45 19.27
C PRO A 1058 -5.48 -37.91 20.47
N LEU A 1059 -6.41 -37.07 20.97
CA LEU A 1059 -7.33 -37.45 22.04
C LEU A 1059 -8.25 -38.60 21.61
N LEU A 1060 -8.73 -38.59 20.37
CA LEU A 1060 -9.61 -39.64 19.86
C LEU A 1060 -8.86 -40.93 19.53
N VAL A 1061 -7.67 -40.85 18.94
CA VAL A 1061 -6.89 -42.03 18.54
C VAL A 1061 -6.20 -42.72 19.71
N ASN A 1062 -5.74 -41.97 20.72
CA ASN A 1062 -5.16 -42.56 21.93
C ASN A 1062 -6.22 -43.18 22.86
N GLY A 1063 -7.51 -42.97 22.56
CA GLY A 1063 -8.65 -43.43 23.34
C GLY A 1063 -9.22 -42.35 24.23
N HIS A 1064 -10.56 -42.27 24.26
CA HIS A 1064 -11.31 -41.37 25.13
C HIS A 1064 -12.41 -42.15 25.86
N HIS A 1065 -12.05 -42.68 27.05
CA HIS A 1065 -12.88 -43.63 27.79
C HIS A 1065 -13.25 -44.85 26.92
N ASP A 1066 -14.51 -45.25 26.89
CA ASP A 1066 -15.00 -46.42 26.16
C ASP A 1066 -15.42 -46.11 24.71
N VAL A 1067 -15.20 -44.89 24.22
CA VAL A 1067 -15.61 -44.48 22.87
C VAL A 1067 -14.77 -45.18 21.81
N LYS A 1068 -15.44 -45.80 20.83
CA LYS A 1068 -14.82 -46.41 19.65
C LYS A 1068 -15.50 -45.88 18.39
N LEU A 1069 -14.75 -45.17 17.57
CA LEU A 1069 -15.21 -44.65 16.28
C LEU A 1069 -14.87 -45.63 15.17
N SER A 1070 -15.80 -45.85 14.24
CA SER A 1070 -15.48 -46.49 12.96
C SER A 1070 -14.54 -45.62 12.12
N PRO A 1071 -13.86 -46.19 11.10
CA PRO A 1071 -13.00 -45.41 10.21
C PRO A 1071 -13.70 -44.22 9.55
N GLU A 1072 -14.96 -44.37 9.10
CA GLU A 1072 -15.73 -43.26 8.52
C GLU A 1072 -16.07 -42.18 9.57
N GLU A 1073 -16.47 -42.58 10.78
CA GLU A 1073 -16.80 -41.64 11.85
C GLU A 1073 -15.58 -40.81 12.30
N LEU A 1074 -14.40 -41.44 12.36
CA LEU A 1074 -13.15 -40.73 12.61
C LEU A 1074 -12.80 -39.79 11.44
N HIS A 1075 -12.97 -40.25 10.20
CA HIS A 1075 -12.71 -39.47 8.99
C HIS A 1075 -13.58 -38.20 8.91
N ARG A 1076 -14.86 -38.29 9.28
CA ARG A 1076 -15.76 -37.13 9.37
C ARG A 1076 -15.21 -36.02 10.28
N ILE A 1077 -14.54 -36.38 11.38
CA ILE A 1077 -13.90 -35.42 12.29
C ILE A 1077 -12.57 -34.93 11.70
N THR A 1078 -11.74 -35.81 11.13
CA THR A 1078 -10.42 -35.42 10.62
C THR A 1078 -10.49 -34.55 9.37
N VAL A 1079 -11.42 -34.81 8.44
CA VAL A 1079 -11.61 -33.96 7.25
C VAL A 1079 -12.09 -32.55 7.64
N TRP A 1080 -12.91 -32.43 8.68
CA TRP A 1080 -13.29 -31.12 9.25
C TRP A 1080 -12.07 -30.37 9.79
N LEU A 1081 -11.20 -31.05 10.55
CA LEU A 1081 -9.96 -30.46 11.08
C LEU A 1081 -8.98 -30.08 9.96
N ASP A 1082 -8.80 -30.94 8.95
CA ASP A 1082 -7.96 -30.68 7.78
C ASP A 1082 -8.48 -29.53 6.90
N SER A 1083 -9.74 -29.13 7.07
CA SER A 1083 -10.40 -28.07 6.31
C SER A 1083 -10.41 -26.73 7.02
N THR A 1084 -9.62 -26.58 8.09
CA THR A 1084 -9.60 -25.43 9.02
C THR A 1084 -10.87 -25.23 9.85
N SER A 1085 -11.55 -26.33 10.14
CA SER A 1085 -12.70 -26.38 11.05
C SER A 1085 -13.85 -25.41 10.70
N PRO A 1086 -14.34 -25.36 9.45
CA PRO A 1086 -15.48 -24.52 9.07
C PRO A 1086 -16.77 -25.03 9.71
N PHE A 1087 -17.77 -24.16 9.84
CA PHE A 1087 -19.12 -24.53 10.21
C PHE A 1087 -20.05 -24.54 9.00
N TYR A 1088 -20.08 -23.43 8.26
CA TYR A 1088 -20.90 -23.23 7.06
C TYR A 1088 -20.08 -23.35 5.78
N GLY A 1089 -20.76 -23.77 4.72
CA GLY A 1089 -20.23 -23.85 3.35
C GLY A 1089 -20.90 -22.87 2.39
N VAL A 1090 -21.60 -21.88 2.93
CA VAL A 1090 -22.36 -20.84 2.22
C VAL A 1090 -22.22 -19.52 2.96
N TYR A 1091 -22.60 -18.41 2.33
CA TYR A 1091 -22.52 -17.06 2.91
C TYR A 1091 -23.90 -16.42 3.14
N GLU A 1092 -24.91 -16.92 2.42
CA GLU A 1092 -26.27 -16.39 2.39
C GLU A 1092 -27.05 -16.81 3.63
N LYS A 1093 -27.90 -15.91 4.14
CA LYS A 1093 -28.68 -16.12 5.36
C LYS A 1093 -29.57 -17.36 5.27
N GLU A 1094 -30.30 -17.50 4.18
CA GLU A 1094 -31.21 -18.63 3.93
C GLU A 1094 -30.43 -19.94 3.88
N GLY A 1095 -29.28 -19.95 3.20
CA GLY A 1095 -28.38 -21.10 3.13
C GLY A 1095 -27.85 -21.51 4.51
N GLY A 1096 -27.42 -20.55 5.34
CA GLY A 1096 -27.00 -20.80 6.71
C GLY A 1096 -28.13 -21.40 7.56
N LEU A 1097 -29.34 -20.88 7.47
CA LEU A 1097 -30.51 -21.42 8.18
C LEU A 1097 -30.86 -22.86 7.75
N VAL A 1098 -30.71 -23.17 6.46
CA VAL A 1098 -30.87 -24.54 5.93
C VAL A 1098 -29.81 -25.47 6.53
N GLN A 1099 -28.54 -25.07 6.53
CA GLN A 1099 -27.46 -25.89 7.10
C GLN A 1099 -27.63 -26.10 8.61
N LEU A 1100 -28.14 -25.11 9.36
CA LEU A 1100 -28.46 -25.25 10.79
C LEU A 1100 -29.51 -26.33 11.10
N ARG A 1101 -30.35 -26.71 10.13
CA ARG A 1101 -31.29 -27.84 10.27
C ARG A 1101 -30.69 -29.18 9.83
N GLY A 1102 -29.42 -29.19 9.42
CA GLY A 1102 -28.77 -30.37 8.85
C GLY A 1102 -29.19 -30.66 7.41
N GLU A 1103 -29.80 -29.70 6.70
CA GLU A 1103 -30.19 -29.83 5.30
C GLU A 1103 -29.05 -29.35 4.37
N VAL A 1104 -29.11 -29.70 3.08
CA VAL A 1104 -28.11 -29.30 2.08
C VAL A 1104 -28.46 -27.92 1.52
N ALA A 1105 -27.49 -26.99 1.58
CA ALA A 1105 -27.57 -25.70 0.90
C ALA A 1105 -26.53 -25.65 -0.23
N LYS A 1106 -26.84 -24.90 -1.30
CA LYS A 1106 -25.89 -24.63 -2.40
C LYS A 1106 -25.45 -23.17 -2.35
N PRO A 1107 -24.17 -22.86 -2.65
CA PRO A 1107 -23.72 -21.48 -2.81
C PRO A 1107 -24.40 -20.85 -4.03
N THR A 1108 -24.59 -19.52 -4.02
CA THR A 1108 -25.17 -18.81 -5.18
C THR A 1108 -24.14 -18.46 -6.26
N LEU A 1109 -22.84 -18.54 -5.94
CA LEU A 1109 -21.71 -18.33 -6.85
C LEU A 1109 -20.66 -19.43 -6.65
N GLU A 1110 -20.08 -19.94 -7.74
CA GLU A 1110 -19.13 -21.06 -7.76
C GLU A 1110 -17.88 -20.78 -8.60
#